data_AF-A0AAP0PWZ9-F1
#
_entry.id   AF-A0AAP0PWZ9-F1
#
_cell.length_a   1.000
_cell.length_b   1.000
_cell.length_c   1.000
_cell.angle_alpha   90.00
_cell.angle_beta   90.00
_cell.angle_gamma   90.00
#
_symmetry.space_group_name_H-M   'P 1'
#
loop_
_entity.id
_entity.type
_entity.pdbx_description
1 polymer ?
#
loop_
_entity_poly.entity_id
_entity_poly.type
_entity_poly.pdbx_seq_one_letter_code
_entity_poly.pdbx_strand_id
1 'polypeptide(L)'
;MAEELIVGGAGEIVKRAISLAFDELGLVIGVKGEVNKLKDVLTHIQAVLLDAEEKQVKENRVKLWLQQLKQLSYDAEDVFDEIAYNELKYTTGWLNNLSLPVARFKMAHQIKAINLELDGIDKRKSAFQLKTNDQAGASSSLSGQTIDRETTSRLNDNVIGRESDKEDIIKMLINHDHGNNIALPVIAIVGLGGLGKTTLAQLVYNDDAVKRHFNYMRVWICVSTNFRTANLFFQILQQINPNNALPESSSKQVLLQGLESQLVQQGTKMKFLLVLDDDWNENQQMWEDFVFSLRDIVGTGSRIIVTSRDSNVASIRGDQTVHVHQLQGLSEYSCWDIIKSRAFKNGEPVKPSLVEIGKQISDKCKGVPLAAKVLGGMLQFKREDHEWEAVRDAEFWKLPSDGTEQIMEVLKFSYYNLPSALKSCFSYCAIFPKDYLISRESLIELWMAQGLLGASNNSQEEIMEDKGNTYFNTLYSKSFFQEAEMNEYGEVIECKMHDLVHDLAQSICKFECQNFRESNNTIDFSKCRHASFISPKTLKVLTKAKKVRTIFSWGSTSIKFDDGGTVGAIKISSFLKFKLLRVLDLSGFEGSDFSSSLGKLKHLRYLDLSYTSIKSLPKWVTRLYHLQTLKLIYCRELVELPEDFINLKKLRHLFIDDGGKWKKMHKQWPNLMSFKHCRCLGHAKRMEFRCWKT
;
A
#
# COMPACT_ATOMS: atom_id res chain seq x y z
N MET A 1 -0.72 -27.36 -2.02
CA MET A 1 -2.03 -27.78 -1.46
C MET A 1 -2.96 -26.57 -1.40
N ALA A 2 -4.24 -26.71 -1.03
CA ALA A 2 -5.20 -25.61 -1.11
C ALA A 2 -4.93 -24.54 -0.04
N GLU A 3 -4.80 -23.28 -0.45
CA GLU A 3 -4.44 -22.16 0.43
C GLU A 3 -5.63 -21.71 1.29
N GLU A 4 -5.44 -21.59 2.60
CA GLU A 4 -6.54 -21.32 3.52
C GLU A 4 -6.89 -19.82 3.66
N LEU A 5 -7.46 -19.23 2.60
CA LEU A 5 -8.01 -17.85 2.60
C LEU A 5 -8.68 -17.44 3.93
N ILE A 6 -8.23 -16.34 4.52
CA ILE A 6 -8.72 -15.82 5.80
C ILE A 6 -9.66 -14.62 5.55
N VAL A 7 -10.74 -14.52 6.34
CA VAL A 7 -11.65 -13.37 6.32
C VAL A 7 -11.13 -12.26 7.24
N GLY A 8 -10.16 -11.50 6.76
CA GLY A 8 -9.69 -10.30 7.45
C GLY A 8 -10.76 -9.20 7.51
N GLY A 9 -10.89 -8.57 8.69
CA GLY A 9 -11.67 -7.34 8.91
C GLY A 9 -13.19 -7.51 9.03
N ALA A 10 -13.72 -8.73 9.11
CA ALA A 10 -15.16 -8.97 9.22
C ALA A 10 -15.78 -8.26 10.43
N GLY A 11 -15.09 -8.28 11.58
CA GLY A 11 -15.58 -7.66 12.80
C GLY A 11 -15.75 -6.14 12.73
N GLU A 12 -14.84 -5.44 12.06
CA GLU A 12 -14.94 -3.98 11.92
C GLU A 12 -16.04 -3.59 10.92
N ILE A 13 -16.19 -4.33 9.83
CA ILE A 13 -17.26 -4.08 8.84
C ILE A 13 -18.65 -4.29 9.49
N VAL A 14 -18.78 -5.29 10.39
CA VAL A 14 -19.97 -5.45 11.24
C VAL A 14 -20.20 -4.24 12.15
N LYS A 15 -19.19 -3.77 12.91
CA LYS A 15 -19.34 -2.58 13.78
C LYS A 15 -19.76 -1.32 13.01
N ARG A 16 -19.23 -1.12 11.80
CA ARG A 16 -19.60 0.03 10.96
C ARG A 16 -21.02 -0.07 10.43
N ALA A 17 -21.47 -1.28 10.06
CA ALA A 17 -22.87 -1.52 9.74
C ALA A 17 -23.80 -1.26 10.96
N ILE A 18 -23.35 -1.57 12.19
CA ILE A 18 -24.06 -1.22 13.43
C ILE A 18 -24.15 0.31 13.63
N SER A 19 -23.04 1.04 13.57
CA SER A 19 -23.04 2.51 13.79
C SER A 19 -23.88 3.23 12.74
N LEU A 20 -23.68 2.95 11.45
CA LEU A 20 -24.47 3.55 10.38
C LEU A 20 -25.97 3.25 10.53
N ALA A 21 -26.34 2.09 11.08
CA ALA A 21 -27.72 1.75 11.39
C ALA A 21 -28.31 2.53 12.58
N PHE A 22 -27.50 3.09 13.48
CA PHE A 22 -27.95 4.02 14.52
C PHE A 22 -27.98 5.45 14.01
N ASP A 23 -26.83 5.93 13.53
CA ASP A 23 -26.56 7.34 13.26
C ASP A 23 -27.45 7.89 12.13
N GLU A 24 -27.68 7.09 11.08
CA GLU A 24 -28.39 7.50 9.86
C GLU A 24 -29.84 6.96 9.77
N LEU A 25 -30.26 6.02 10.64
CA LEU A 25 -31.61 5.42 10.59
C LEU A 25 -32.53 5.76 11.76
N GLY A 26 -32.00 6.31 12.87
CA GLY A 26 -32.79 6.67 14.05
C GLY A 26 -33.94 7.66 13.76
N LEU A 27 -33.85 8.42 12.67
CA LEU A 27 -34.82 9.42 12.22
C LEU A 27 -35.81 8.91 11.15
N VAL A 28 -35.65 7.67 10.65
CA VAL A 28 -36.45 7.16 9.52
C VAL A 28 -37.78 6.57 9.99
N ILE A 29 -38.81 7.44 10.00
CA ILE A 29 -40.20 7.09 10.30
C ILE A 29 -40.63 5.86 9.46
N GLY A 30 -41.11 4.82 10.16
CA GLY A 30 -41.64 3.58 9.57
C GLY A 30 -40.68 2.39 9.56
N VAL A 31 -39.37 2.57 9.82
CA VAL A 31 -38.37 1.47 9.71
C VAL A 31 -37.76 1.06 11.06
N LYS A 32 -37.98 1.83 12.13
CA LYS A 32 -37.41 1.64 13.47
C LYS A 32 -37.47 0.21 14.04
N GLY A 33 -38.52 -0.56 13.74
CA GLY A 33 -38.63 -1.96 14.17
C GLY A 33 -37.61 -2.89 13.48
N GLU A 34 -37.42 -2.74 12.17
CA GLU A 34 -36.42 -3.49 11.41
C GLU A 34 -34.99 -3.04 11.80
N VAL A 35 -34.78 -1.76 12.11
CA VAL A 35 -33.48 -1.23 12.61
C VAL A 35 -33.13 -1.81 13.98
N ASN A 36 -34.09 -1.87 14.92
CA ASN A 36 -33.87 -2.51 16.22
C ASN A 36 -33.54 -4.00 16.07
N LYS A 37 -34.28 -4.73 15.22
CA LYS A 37 -33.98 -6.13 14.95
C LYS A 37 -32.56 -6.33 14.38
N LEU A 38 -32.17 -5.47 13.43
CA LEU A 38 -30.82 -5.49 12.85
C LEU A 38 -29.75 -5.31 13.93
N LYS A 39 -29.91 -4.30 14.79
CA LYS A 39 -29.04 -4.07 15.96
C LYS A 39 -28.90 -5.33 16.80
N ASP A 40 -30.00 -5.93 17.21
CA ASP A 40 -29.98 -7.00 18.21
C ASP A 40 -29.23 -8.23 17.68
N VAL A 41 -29.46 -8.61 16.41
CA VAL A 41 -28.75 -9.71 15.75
C VAL A 41 -27.28 -9.37 15.50
N LEU A 42 -26.95 -8.16 15.02
CA LEU A 42 -25.55 -7.74 14.84
C LEU A 42 -24.79 -7.68 16.18
N THR A 43 -25.45 -7.33 17.29
CA THR A 43 -24.88 -7.34 18.64
C THR A 43 -24.55 -8.76 19.10
N HIS A 44 -25.47 -9.73 18.89
CA HIS A 44 -25.21 -11.14 19.15
C HIS A 44 -24.09 -11.74 18.29
N ILE A 45 -23.87 -11.20 17.08
CA ILE A 45 -22.77 -11.62 16.20
C ILE A 45 -21.45 -10.98 16.65
N GLN A 46 -21.45 -9.70 17.03
CA GLN A 46 -20.28 -9.00 17.57
C GLN A 46 -19.72 -9.67 18.83
N ALA A 47 -20.60 -10.22 19.69
CA ALA A 47 -20.22 -10.88 20.94
C ALA A 47 -19.41 -12.19 20.79
N VAL A 48 -19.33 -12.77 19.60
CA VAL A 48 -18.57 -14.00 19.30
C VAL A 48 -17.59 -13.84 18.13
N LEU A 49 -17.40 -12.61 17.65
CA LEU A 49 -16.72 -12.33 16.40
C LEU A 49 -15.20 -12.50 16.49
N LEU A 50 -14.62 -12.40 17.71
CA LEU A 50 -13.22 -12.73 17.95
C LEU A 50 -13.01 -14.24 17.81
N ASP A 51 -13.63 -15.07 18.65
CA ASP A 51 -13.56 -16.55 18.56
C ASP A 51 -13.88 -17.08 17.14
N ALA A 52 -14.74 -16.39 16.37
CA ALA A 52 -14.92 -16.66 14.94
C ALA A 52 -13.72 -16.25 14.06
N GLU A 53 -13.22 -15.01 14.16
CA GLU A 53 -12.01 -14.55 13.45
C GLU A 53 -10.77 -15.40 13.80
N GLU A 54 -10.81 -16.10 14.93
CA GLU A 54 -9.77 -16.97 15.47
C GLU A 54 -9.90 -18.43 14.97
N LYS A 55 -11.09 -19.04 15.06
CA LYS A 55 -11.36 -20.43 14.60
C LYS A 55 -11.39 -20.61 13.09
N GLN A 56 -11.70 -19.56 12.34
CA GLN A 56 -11.94 -19.62 10.87
C GLN A 56 -10.87 -20.35 10.05
N VAL A 57 -9.65 -20.42 10.58
CA VAL A 57 -8.50 -21.01 9.93
C VAL A 57 -8.61 -22.54 9.99
N LYS A 58 -8.57 -23.09 11.21
CA LYS A 58 -8.70 -24.52 11.49
C LYS A 58 -10.09 -25.05 11.09
N GLU A 59 -11.10 -24.18 11.08
CA GLU A 59 -12.48 -24.50 10.70
C GLU A 59 -12.95 -23.74 9.44
N ASN A 60 -12.74 -24.36 8.26
CA ASN A 60 -13.25 -23.86 6.98
C ASN A 60 -14.77 -23.55 6.98
N ARG A 61 -15.56 -24.15 7.87
CA ARG A 61 -17.00 -23.83 8.07
C ARG A 61 -17.22 -22.45 8.69
N VAL A 62 -16.42 -22.07 9.69
CA VAL A 62 -16.47 -20.75 10.35
C VAL A 62 -15.99 -19.66 9.40
N LYS A 63 -14.95 -19.95 8.60
CA LYS A 63 -14.49 -19.09 7.49
C LYS A 63 -15.56 -18.84 6.43
N LEU A 64 -16.29 -19.86 5.97
CA LEU A 64 -17.41 -19.66 5.04
C LEU A 64 -18.55 -18.83 5.66
N TRP A 65 -18.80 -18.97 6.96
CA TRP A 65 -19.76 -18.12 7.70
C TRP A 65 -19.29 -16.67 7.78
N LEU A 66 -18.02 -16.41 8.12
CA LEU A 66 -17.44 -15.06 8.11
C LEU A 66 -17.43 -14.42 6.72
N GLN A 67 -17.16 -15.18 5.65
CA GLN A 67 -17.22 -14.65 4.27
C GLN A 67 -18.62 -14.12 3.95
N GLN A 68 -19.66 -14.85 4.34
CA GLN A 68 -21.06 -14.45 4.14
C GLN A 68 -21.43 -13.26 5.03
N LEU A 69 -20.99 -13.24 6.28
CA LEU A 69 -21.18 -12.13 7.20
C LEU A 69 -20.54 -10.84 6.66
N LYS A 70 -19.24 -10.88 6.33
CA LYS A 70 -18.50 -9.75 5.75
C LYS A 70 -19.18 -9.23 4.48
N GLN A 71 -19.63 -10.14 3.61
CA GLN A 71 -20.32 -9.79 2.38
C GLN A 71 -21.69 -9.12 2.63
N LEU A 72 -22.49 -9.63 3.57
CA LEU A 72 -23.76 -9.00 3.94
C LEU A 72 -23.56 -7.64 4.63
N SER A 73 -22.59 -7.52 5.54
CA SER A 73 -22.29 -6.25 6.21
C SER A 73 -21.80 -5.18 5.24
N TYR A 74 -21.05 -5.54 4.19
CA TYR A 74 -20.74 -4.62 3.10
C TYR A 74 -22.00 -4.15 2.35
N ASP A 75 -22.90 -5.08 1.98
CA ASP A 75 -24.12 -4.73 1.25
C ASP A 75 -25.07 -3.88 2.13
N ALA A 76 -25.03 -4.07 3.45
CA ALA A 76 -25.71 -3.23 4.44
C ALA A 76 -25.11 -1.82 4.53
N GLU A 77 -23.79 -1.67 4.65
CA GLU A 77 -23.12 -0.36 4.58
C GLU A 77 -23.55 0.43 3.33
N ASP A 78 -23.58 -0.22 2.16
CA ASP A 78 -23.90 0.44 0.90
C ASP A 78 -25.38 0.86 0.81
N VAL A 79 -26.29 0.21 1.56
CA VAL A 79 -27.68 0.66 1.75
C VAL A 79 -27.75 1.87 2.68
N PHE A 80 -27.08 1.83 3.84
CA PHE A 80 -27.11 2.93 4.81
C PHE A 80 -26.46 4.21 4.24
N ASP A 81 -25.38 4.06 3.47
CA ASP A 81 -24.70 5.18 2.80
C ASP A 81 -25.57 5.84 1.71
N GLU A 82 -26.46 5.08 1.02
CA GLU A 82 -27.49 5.69 0.15
C GLU A 82 -28.54 6.45 0.98
N ILE A 83 -28.91 5.97 2.17
CA ILE A 83 -29.88 6.64 3.06
C ILE A 83 -29.31 7.99 3.51
N ALA A 84 -28.11 7.97 4.09
CA ALA A 84 -27.35 9.15 4.52
C ALA A 84 -27.19 10.20 3.41
N TYR A 85 -26.85 9.77 2.18
CA TYR A 85 -26.74 10.66 1.03
C TYR A 85 -28.06 11.38 0.72
N ASN A 86 -29.17 10.65 0.76
CA ASN A 86 -30.48 11.23 0.45
C ASN A 86 -30.90 12.23 1.55
N GLU A 87 -30.60 11.98 2.82
CA GLU A 87 -30.88 12.94 3.90
C GLU A 87 -30.07 14.24 3.75
N LEU A 88 -28.77 14.14 3.46
CA LEU A 88 -27.93 15.32 3.16
C LEU A 88 -28.43 16.09 1.92
N LYS A 89 -28.94 15.39 0.91
CA LYS A 89 -29.57 16.01 -0.27
C LYS A 89 -30.85 16.79 0.08
N TYR A 90 -31.74 16.23 0.90
CA TYR A 90 -32.96 16.94 1.29
C TYR A 90 -32.65 18.14 2.20
N THR A 91 -31.69 18.01 3.12
CA THR A 91 -31.23 19.14 3.98
C THR A 91 -30.34 20.17 3.26
N THR A 92 -30.10 20.03 1.95
CA THR A 92 -29.42 21.02 1.08
C THR A 92 -30.36 21.66 0.04
N GLY A 93 -31.69 21.45 0.16
CA GLY A 93 -32.69 22.28 -0.50
C GLY A 93 -32.99 21.98 -1.98
N TRP A 94 -32.49 20.88 -2.55
CA TRP A 94 -32.78 20.49 -3.93
C TRP A 94 -33.91 19.44 -4.06
N LEU A 95 -35.13 19.94 -4.33
CA LEU A 95 -36.40 19.28 -4.73
C LEU A 95 -37.49 19.12 -3.65
N ASN A 96 -38.75 19.19 -4.12
CA ASN A 96 -39.98 19.12 -3.32
C ASN A 96 -40.23 17.74 -2.65
N ASN A 97 -40.96 17.77 -1.53
CA ASN A 97 -41.19 16.64 -0.59
C ASN A 97 -41.81 15.35 -1.17
N LEU A 98 -42.38 15.37 -2.38
CA LEU A 98 -43.16 14.26 -2.95
C LEU A 98 -42.37 12.96 -3.20
N SER A 99 -41.03 13.03 -3.30
CA SER A 99 -40.19 11.84 -3.54
C SER A 99 -39.80 11.07 -2.26
N LEU A 100 -39.96 11.68 -1.09
CA LEU A 100 -39.48 11.14 0.19
C LEU A 100 -40.17 9.82 0.62
N PRO A 101 -41.49 9.63 0.46
CA PRO A 101 -42.15 8.38 0.86
C PRO A 101 -41.70 7.17 0.04
N VAL A 102 -41.52 7.34 -1.29
CA VAL A 102 -41.09 6.27 -2.19
C VAL A 102 -39.64 5.85 -1.90
N ALA A 103 -38.77 6.82 -1.60
CA ALA A 103 -37.41 6.54 -1.14
C ALA A 103 -37.43 5.73 0.17
N ARG A 104 -38.16 6.19 1.19
CA ARG A 104 -38.27 5.51 2.49
C ARG A 104 -38.86 4.10 2.37
N PHE A 105 -39.84 3.87 1.50
CA PHE A 105 -40.41 2.53 1.25
C PHE A 105 -39.38 1.57 0.63
N LYS A 106 -38.61 2.02 -0.38
CA LYS A 106 -37.51 1.23 -0.97
C LYS A 106 -36.46 0.88 0.11
N MET A 107 -36.07 1.85 0.93
CA MET A 107 -35.10 1.68 2.03
C MET A 107 -35.59 0.65 3.06
N ALA A 108 -36.86 0.72 3.47
CA ALA A 108 -37.48 -0.24 4.39
C ALA A 108 -37.40 -1.68 3.86
N HIS A 109 -37.69 -1.87 2.56
CA HIS A 109 -37.59 -3.19 1.92
C HIS A 109 -36.13 -3.69 1.83
N GLN A 110 -35.16 -2.80 1.60
CA GLN A 110 -33.73 -3.17 1.58
C GLN A 110 -33.25 -3.59 2.97
N ILE A 111 -33.61 -2.86 4.03
CA ILE A 111 -33.27 -3.18 5.43
C ILE A 111 -33.92 -4.50 5.85
N LYS A 112 -35.18 -4.74 5.47
CA LYS A 112 -35.88 -6.00 5.73
C LYS A 112 -35.23 -7.20 5.02
N ALA A 113 -34.71 -7.02 3.80
CA ALA A 113 -33.97 -8.06 3.10
C ALA A 113 -32.65 -8.40 3.83
N ILE A 114 -31.91 -7.38 4.29
CA ILE A 114 -30.69 -7.56 5.11
C ILE A 114 -31.02 -8.33 6.39
N ASN A 115 -32.11 -8.00 7.08
CA ASN A 115 -32.56 -8.73 8.28
C ASN A 115 -32.89 -10.22 8.01
N LEU A 116 -33.48 -10.54 6.86
CA LEU A 116 -33.82 -11.92 6.50
C LEU A 116 -32.57 -12.76 6.19
N GLU A 117 -31.57 -12.17 5.52
CA GLU A 117 -30.27 -12.83 5.30
C GLU A 117 -29.47 -12.94 6.60
N LEU A 118 -29.50 -11.91 7.47
CA LEU A 118 -28.78 -11.90 8.73
C LEU A 118 -29.36 -12.90 9.75
N ASP A 119 -30.68 -13.02 9.86
CA ASP A 119 -31.35 -14.12 10.57
C ASP A 119 -30.82 -15.48 10.11
N GLY A 120 -30.63 -15.65 8.80
CA GLY A 120 -30.10 -16.86 8.19
C GLY A 120 -28.63 -17.11 8.51
N ILE A 121 -27.83 -16.06 8.73
CA ILE A 121 -26.43 -16.15 9.17
C ILE A 121 -26.35 -16.47 10.67
N ASP A 122 -27.10 -15.77 11.54
CA ASP A 122 -27.07 -15.99 12.99
C ASP A 122 -27.61 -17.38 13.38
N LYS A 123 -28.68 -17.88 12.74
CA LYS A 123 -29.17 -19.26 12.96
C LYS A 123 -28.13 -20.35 12.65
N ARG A 124 -27.13 -20.06 11.82
CA ARG A 124 -26.02 -20.99 11.54
C ARG A 124 -24.86 -20.87 12.53
N LYS A 125 -24.76 -19.75 13.26
CA LYS A 125 -23.75 -19.50 14.33
C LYS A 125 -23.77 -20.58 15.40
N SER A 126 -24.97 -21.04 15.78
CA SER A 126 -25.19 -22.11 16.77
C SER A 126 -24.52 -23.44 16.42
N ALA A 127 -24.18 -23.68 15.14
CA ALA A 127 -23.54 -24.91 14.70
C ALA A 127 -22.00 -24.95 14.88
N PHE A 128 -21.39 -23.87 15.38
CA PHE A 128 -19.93 -23.70 15.48
C PHE A 128 -19.41 -23.56 16.93
N GLN A 129 -20.29 -23.72 17.93
CA GLN A 129 -19.95 -23.67 19.36
C GLN A 129 -19.07 -22.44 19.72
N LEU A 130 -19.44 -21.26 19.19
CA LEU A 130 -18.62 -20.06 19.37
C LEU A 130 -18.72 -19.54 20.80
N LYS A 131 -17.57 -19.14 21.36
CA LYS A 131 -17.46 -18.57 22.70
C LYS A 131 -17.79 -17.07 22.69
N THR A 132 -18.36 -16.58 23.78
CA THR A 132 -18.36 -15.15 24.11
C THR A 132 -17.00 -14.74 24.67
N ASN A 133 -16.68 -13.44 24.59
CA ASN A 133 -15.33 -12.85 24.74
C ASN A 133 -14.60 -13.00 26.11
N ASP A 134 -14.94 -13.97 26.96
CA ASP A 134 -14.20 -14.26 28.20
C ASP A 134 -12.98 -15.17 27.98
N GLN A 135 -12.82 -15.82 26.82
CA GLN A 135 -11.68 -16.69 26.48
C GLN A 135 -11.32 -16.63 24.97
N ALA A 136 -10.03 -16.64 24.62
CA ALA A 136 -9.48 -16.29 23.30
C ALA A 136 -8.78 -17.45 22.53
N GLY A 137 -8.31 -17.21 21.29
CA GLY A 137 -7.14 -17.90 20.68
C GLY A 137 -7.03 -18.06 19.14
N ALA A 138 -6.42 -17.10 18.41
CA ALA A 138 -6.16 -17.09 16.95
C ALA A 138 -5.06 -18.05 16.40
N SER A 139 -5.01 -18.40 15.09
CA SER A 139 -3.77 -18.85 14.36
C SER A 139 -3.86 -19.17 12.82
N SER A 140 -2.88 -18.70 11.99
CA SER A 140 -2.46 -19.03 10.56
C SER A 140 -3.47 -18.78 9.38
N SER A 141 -3.31 -18.97 8.04
CA SER A 141 -2.23 -19.04 7.00
C SER A 141 -2.82 -18.53 5.62
N LEU A 142 -2.22 -18.42 4.39
CA LEU A 142 -0.93 -18.76 3.77
C LEU A 142 -0.48 -17.76 2.62
N SER A 143 -0.50 -18.12 1.32
CA SER A 143 0.17 -17.51 0.11
C SER A 143 -0.79 -17.10 -1.06
N GLY A 144 -0.37 -16.68 -2.28
CA GLY A 144 0.86 -16.02 -2.78
C GLY A 144 1.09 -16.12 -4.33
N GLN A 145 1.40 -15.01 -5.03
CA GLN A 145 1.88 -14.93 -6.44
C GLN A 145 2.68 -13.62 -6.67
N THR A 146 3.48 -13.52 -7.75
CA THR A 146 4.53 -12.49 -7.96
C THR A 146 4.34 -11.58 -9.18
N ILE A 147 4.72 -10.29 -9.07
CA ILE A 147 5.18 -9.34 -10.12
C ILE A 147 5.82 -8.08 -9.44
N ASP A 148 6.77 -7.44 -10.14
CA ASP A 148 7.42 -6.10 -10.00
C ASP A 148 7.82 -5.50 -8.65
N ARG A 149 9.01 -4.87 -8.63
CA ARG A 149 9.79 -4.38 -7.48
C ARG A 149 10.59 -3.11 -7.87
N GLU A 150 10.76 -2.14 -6.96
CA GLU A 150 11.60 -0.93 -7.15
C GLU A 150 12.35 -0.46 -5.86
N THR A 151 13.60 -0.93 -5.65
CA THR A 151 14.47 -0.52 -4.52
C THR A 151 15.39 0.67 -4.83
N THR A 152 15.94 1.30 -3.79
CA THR A 152 16.86 2.46 -3.92
C THR A 152 18.24 2.19 -3.31
N SER A 153 19.23 3.00 -3.66
CA SER A 153 20.59 2.90 -3.10
C SER A 153 20.78 3.59 -1.74
N ARG A 154 19.73 4.11 -1.09
CA ARG A 154 19.85 4.84 0.20
C ARG A 154 19.80 3.88 1.40
N LEU A 155 20.54 4.22 2.45
CA LEU A 155 20.56 3.50 3.73
C LEU A 155 19.91 4.35 4.82
N ASN A 156 18.75 3.90 5.33
CA ASN A 156 17.94 4.64 6.30
C ASN A 156 17.88 3.97 7.70
N ASP A 157 18.47 2.78 7.87
CA ASP A 157 18.50 2.00 9.12
C ASP A 157 19.95 1.71 9.53
N ASN A 158 20.25 1.69 10.82
CA ASN A 158 21.51 1.11 11.32
C ASN A 158 21.49 -0.41 11.07
N VAL A 159 22.52 -0.91 10.37
CA VAL A 159 22.69 -2.34 10.09
C VAL A 159 23.54 -2.98 11.19
N ILE A 160 23.24 -4.24 11.55
CA ILE A 160 23.88 -4.97 12.64
C ILE A 160 24.27 -6.36 12.12
N GLY A 161 25.52 -6.78 12.33
CA GLY A 161 25.97 -8.16 12.08
C GLY A 161 26.20 -8.48 10.60
N ARG A 162 26.57 -7.48 9.80
CA ARG A 162 26.87 -7.61 8.35
C ARG A 162 28.27 -7.12 7.98
N GLU A 163 29.14 -7.00 8.96
CA GLU A 163 30.48 -6.44 8.81
C GLU A 163 31.39 -7.34 7.96
N SER A 164 31.44 -8.66 8.26
CA SER A 164 32.19 -9.63 7.44
C SER A 164 31.62 -9.74 6.02
N ASP A 165 30.28 -9.93 5.90
CA ASP A 165 29.59 -9.97 4.60
C ASP A 165 29.97 -8.77 3.72
N LYS A 166 29.98 -7.56 4.30
CA LYS A 166 30.34 -6.31 3.62
C LYS A 166 31.82 -6.31 3.23
N GLU A 167 32.71 -6.64 4.16
CA GLU A 167 34.15 -6.70 3.89
C GLU A 167 34.51 -7.69 2.78
N ASP A 168 33.90 -8.86 2.76
CA ASP A 168 34.24 -9.94 1.83
C ASP A 168 33.79 -9.59 0.40
N ILE A 169 32.63 -8.97 0.23
CA ILE A 169 32.20 -8.41 -1.06
C ILE A 169 33.11 -7.22 -1.47
N ILE A 170 33.55 -6.38 -0.54
CA ILE A 170 34.49 -5.28 -0.84
C ILE A 170 35.85 -5.84 -1.32
N LYS A 171 36.34 -6.92 -0.72
CA LYS A 171 37.55 -7.64 -1.19
C LYS A 171 37.36 -8.13 -2.63
N MET A 172 36.21 -8.74 -2.97
CA MET A 172 35.89 -9.18 -4.35
C MET A 172 35.76 -8.02 -5.36
N LEU A 173 35.30 -6.85 -4.93
CA LEU A 173 35.19 -5.66 -5.79
C LEU A 173 36.53 -4.97 -6.07
N ILE A 174 37.41 -4.91 -5.07
CA ILE A 174 38.64 -4.10 -5.10
C ILE A 174 39.88 -4.90 -5.53
N ASN A 175 39.93 -6.20 -5.26
CA ASN A 175 41.08 -7.03 -5.61
C ASN A 175 41.23 -7.20 -7.13
N HIS A 176 42.48 -7.23 -7.58
CA HIS A 176 42.83 -7.45 -8.97
C HIS A 176 42.93 -8.95 -9.29
N ASP A 177 42.21 -9.39 -10.32
CA ASP A 177 42.30 -10.76 -10.85
C ASP A 177 43.64 -10.98 -11.57
N HIS A 178 44.65 -11.43 -10.83
CA HIS A 178 45.97 -11.75 -11.35
C HIS A 178 45.98 -13.08 -12.14
N GLY A 179 45.34 -13.10 -13.32
CA GLY A 179 45.57 -14.17 -14.30
C GLY A 179 44.58 -14.31 -15.46
N ASN A 180 43.29 -14.03 -15.25
CA ASN A 180 42.25 -14.36 -16.23
C ASN A 180 41.68 -13.13 -16.96
N ASN A 181 41.50 -13.24 -18.28
CA ASN A 181 40.87 -12.22 -19.14
C ASN A 181 39.33 -12.15 -18.98
N ILE A 182 38.82 -12.19 -17.75
CA ILE A 182 37.39 -12.02 -17.46
C ILE A 182 37.05 -10.54 -17.59
N ALA A 183 36.32 -10.19 -18.65
CA ALA A 183 36.17 -8.79 -19.05
C ALA A 183 35.15 -7.99 -18.23
N LEU A 184 34.21 -8.65 -17.52
CA LEU A 184 33.27 -8.00 -16.60
C LEU A 184 32.76 -8.98 -15.52
N PRO A 185 33.48 -9.18 -14.40
CA PRO A 185 33.06 -10.09 -13.33
C PRO A 185 31.78 -9.65 -12.62
N VAL A 186 31.00 -10.66 -12.20
CA VAL A 186 29.69 -10.52 -11.56
C VAL A 186 29.75 -11.10 -10.14
N ILE A 187 29.16 -10.41 -9.16
CA ILE A 187 29.03 -10.88 -7.77
C ILE A 187 27.53 -11.02 -7.46
N ALA A 188 27.06 -12.25 -7.25
CA ALA A 188 25.66 -12.56 -6.96
C ALA A 188 25.43 -12.78 -5.45
N ILE A 189 24.77 -11.84 -4.79
CA ILE A 189 24.34 -11.95 -3.39
C ILE A 189 23.04 -12.75 -3.35
N VAL A 190 23.10 -14.01 -2.92
CA VAL A 190 22.00 -14.99 -2.97
C VAL A 190 21.50 -15.31 -1.57
N GLY A 191 20.19 -15.41 -1.38
CA GLY A 191 19.60 -15.83 -0.10
C GLY A 191 18.10 -15.57 0.01
N LEU A 192 17.47 -16.07 1.07
CA LEU A 192 16.02 -16.01 1.30
C LEU A 192 15.45 -14.57 1.37
N GLY A 193 14.12 -14.46 1.30
CA GLY A 193 13.40 -13.21 1.51
C GLY A 193 13.63 -12.65 2.93
N GLY A 194 13.75 -11.33 3.06
CA GLY A 194 13.94 -10.67 4.35
C GLY A 194 15.34 -10.79 4.98
N LEU A 195 16.30 -11.55 4.41
CA LEU A 195 17.68 -11.70 4.92
C LEU A 195 18.56 -10.42 4.88
N GLY A 196 18.09 -9.36 4.21
CA GLY A 196 18.81 -8.08 4.10
C GLY A 196 19.79 -8.00 2.92
N LYS A 197 19.58 -8.75 1.82
CA LYS A 197 20.43 -8.69 0.61
C LYS A 197 20.58 -7.27 0.05
N THR A 198 19.47 -6.59 -0.21
CA THR A 198 19.40 -5.18 -0.61
C THR A 198 20.18 -4.30 0.37
N THR A 199 20.02 -4.51 1.67
CA THR A 199 20.72 -3.75 2.72
C THR A 199 22.23 -3.97 2.71
N LEU A 200 22.69 -5.19 2.45
CA LEU A 200 24.11 -5.51 2.27
C LEU A 200 24.67 -4.89 0.99
N ALA A 201 23.94 -4.98 -0.13
CA ALA A 201 24.31 -4.32 -1.37
C ALA A 201 24.38 -2.79 -1.20
N GLN A 202 23.46 -2.18 -0.44
CA GLN A 202 23.50 -0.75 -0.09
C GLN A 202 24.72 -0.42 0.79
N LEU A 203 25.09 -1.26 1.77
CA LEU A 203 26.28 -1.07 2.62
C LEU A 203 27.57 -1.07 1.80
N VAL A 204 27.67 -1.99 0.85
CA VAL A 204 28.83 -2.11 -0.05
C VAL A 204 28.85 -0.94 -1.06
N TYR A 205 27.72 -0.65 -1.71
CA TYR A 205 27.59 0.42 -2.69
C TYR A 205 27.95 1.80 -2.11
N ASN A 206 27.54 2.07 -0.87
CA ASN A 206 27.81 3.31 -0.16
C ASN A 206 29.11 3.30 0.64
N ASP A 207 29.95 2.27 0.53
CA ASP A 207 31.27 2.28 1.15
C ASP A 207 32.22 3.26 0.46
N ASP A 208 33.06 3.91 1.26
CA ASP A 208 33.97 4.95 0.83
C ASP A 208 35.20 4.42 0.05
N ALA A 209 35.62 3.18 0.29
CA ALA A 209 36.63 2.51 -0.54
C ALA A 209 36.05 2.15 -1.92
N VAL A 210 34.80 1.64 -1.94
CA VAL A 210 34.07 1.31 -3.18
C VAL A 210 33.83 2.57 -4.03
N LYS A 211 33.31 3.66 -3.42
CA LYS A 211 33.15 4.96 -4.09
C LYS A 211 34.44 5.41 -4.78
N ARG A 212 35.58 5.36 -4.08
CA ARG A 212 36.88 5.79 -4.63
C ARG A 212 37.38 4.84 -5.73
N HIS A 213 37.24 3.52 -5.57
CA HIS A 213 37.73 2.54 -6.56
C HIS A 213 37.07 2.71 -7.94
N PHE A 214 35.78 3.04 -7.97
CA PHE A 214 35.00 3.24 -9.20
C PHE A 214 34.90 4.72 -9.61
N ASN A 215 35.79 5.60 -9.15
CA ASN A 215 35.78 7.05 -9.46
C ASN A 215 34.40 7.71 -9.23
N TYR A 216 33.67 7.26 -8.20
CA TYR A 216 32.28 7.56 -7.87
C TYR A 216 31.22 7.13 -8.91
N MET A 217 31.63 6.70 -10.10
CA MET A 217 30.79 6.24 -11.21
C MET A 217 30.15 4.86 -10.91
N ARG A 218 29.01 4.91 -10.24
CA ARG A 218 28.23 3.75 -9.80
C ARG A 218 26.76 3.98 -10.10
N VAL A 219 26.03 2.94 -10.48
CA VAL A 219 24.59 2.97 -10.82
C VAL A 219 23.85 1.90 -10.04
N TRP A 220 22.63 2.22 -9.59
CA TRP A 220 21.75 1.30 -8.87
C TRP A 220 20.44 1.12 -9.61
N ILE A 221 20.15 -0.09 -10.07
CA ILE A 221 18.88 -0.45 -10.70
C ILE A 221 18.24 -1.58 -9.91
N CYS A 222 16.95 -1.46 -9.63
CA CYS A 222 16.14 -2.58 -9.21
C CYS A 222 15.49 -3.21 -10.44
N VAL A 223 15.54 -4.53 -10.54
CA VAL A 223 15.16 -5.25 -11.76
C VAL A 223 13.71 -5.73 -11.66
N SER A 224 12.80 -5.00 -12.31
CA SER A 224 11.41 -5.43 -12.48
C SER A 224 11.29 -6.62 -13.45
N THR A 225 10.14 -7.31 -13.44
CA THR A 225 9.94 -8.57 -14.19
C THR A 225 9.95 -8.37 -15.70
N ASN A 226 9.71 -7.14 -16.18
CA ASN A 226 9.83 -6.73 -17.57
C ASN A 226 11.31 -6.50 -17.99
N PHE A 227 12.19 -7.49 -17.78
CA PHE A 227 13.60 -7.43 -18.20
C PHE A 227 13.69 -7.25 -19.74
N ARG A 228 14.14 -6.07 -20.17
CA ARG A 228 14.48 -5.78 -21.57
C ARG A 228 15.83 -5.05 -21.60
N THR A 229 16.79 -5.55 -22.39
CA THR A 229 18.16 -4.99 -22.45
C THR A 229 18.17 -3.46 -22.69
N ALA A 230 17.26 -2.97 -23.54
CA ALA A 230 17.14 -1.54 -23.83
C ALA A 230 16.65 -0.71 -22.62
N ASN A 231 15.74 -1.24 -21.80
CA ASN A 231 15.26 -0.54 -20.60
C ASN A 231 16.40 -0.37 -19.58
N LEU A 232 17.20 -1.41 -19.36
CA LEU A 232 18.39 -1.32 -18.50
C LEU A 232 19.37 -0.25 -19.00
N PHE A 233 19.70 -0.23 -20.30
CA PHE A 233 20.60 0.80 -20.83
C PHE A 233 20.01 2.23 -20.75
N PHE A 234 18.68 2.38 -20.89
CA PHE A 234 18.00 3.66 -20.67
C PHE A 234 18.11 4.11 -19.20
N GLN A 235 17.82 3.23 -18.24
CA GLN A 235 17.92 3.52 -16.81
C GLN A 235 19.36 3.84 -16.36
N ILE A 236 20.37 3.10 -16.88
CA ILE A 236 21.79 3.40 -16.64
C ILE A 236 22.12 4.81 -17.16
N LEU A 237 21.73 5.11 -18.41
CA LEU A 237 22.05 6.40 -19.04
C LEU A 237 21.36 7.56 -18.34
N GLN A 238 20.14 7.38 -17.85
CA GLN A 238 19.39 8.37 -17.08
C GLN A 238 20.05 8.70 -15.73
N GLN A 239 20.69 7.72 -15.07
CA GLN A 239 21.44 7.98 -13.83
C GLN A 239 22.80 8.64 -14.07
N ILE A 240 23.51 8.27 -15.16
CA ILE A 240 24.81 8.86 -15.51
C ILE A 240 24.65 10.28 -16.07
N ASN A 241 23.60 10.53 -16.86
CA ASN A 241 23.32 11.84 -17.46
C ASN A 241 21.81 12.18 -17.38
N PRO A 242 21.33 12.69 -16.23
CA PRO A 242 19.92 13.02 -16.00
C PRO A 242 19.36 14.12 -16.92
N ASN A 243 20.21 14.88 -17.59
CA ASN A 243 19.82 15.97 -18.49
C ASN A 243 19.62 15.50 -19.94
N ASN A 244 19.81 14.21 -20.24
CA ASN A 244 19.77 13.69 -21.61
C ASN A 244 18.32 13.44 -22.09
N ALA A 245 17.90 14.12 -23.15
CA ALA A 245 16.52 14.14 -23.63
C ALA A 245 16.12 12.93 -24.52
N LEU A 246 16.78 11.78 -24.37
CA LEU A 246 16.47 10.58 -25.15
C LEU A 246 15.14 9.96 -24.69
N PRO A 247 14.21 9.60 -25.61
CA PRO A 247 13.00 8.86 -25.24
C PRO A 247 13.33 7.47 -24.70
N GLU A 248 12.54 7.00 -23.74
CA GLU A 248 12.54 5.61 -23.24
C GLU A 248 12.38 4.58 -24.37
N SER A 249 11.64 4.93 -25.43
CA SER A 249 11.48 4.11 -26.65
C SER A 249 12.65 4.22 -27.64
N SER A 250 13.84 4.61 -27.19
CA SER A 250 15.06 4.62 -28.01
C SER A 250 15.55 3.19 -28.31
N SER A 251 16.19 3.00 -29.47
CA SER A 251 16.78 1.70 -29.79
C SER A 251 18.00 1.40 -28.91
N LYS A 252 18.27 0.11 -28.65
CA LYS A 252 19.45 -0.35 -27.90
C LYS A 252 20.75 0.29 -28.41
N GLN A 253 20.90 0.46 -29.73
CA GLN A 253 22.10 1.05 -30.34
C GLN A 253 22.29 2.53 -29.98
N VAL A 254 21.22 3.33 -29.98
CA VAL A 254 21.27 4.75 -29.58
C VAL A 254 21.60 4.89 -28.10
N LEU A 255 21.05 4.01 -27.26
CA LEU A 255 21.33 3.99 -25.83
C LEU A 255 22.78 3.58 -25.52
N LEU A 256 23.33 2.59 -26.24
CA LEU A 256 24.73 2.19 -26.13
C LEU A 256 25.69 3.30 -26.57
N GLN A 257 25.43 3.97 -27.71
CA GLN A 257 26.19 5.15 -28.15
C GLN A 257 26.11 6.29 -27.12
N GLY A 258 24.94 6.49 -26.51
CA GLY A 258 24.75 7.42 -25.40
C GLY A 258 25.65 7.08 -24.21
N LEU A 259 25.65 5.82 -23.76
CA LEU A 259 26.49 5.35 -22.65
C LEU A 259 27.98 5.43 -22.96
N GLU A 260 28.40 5.00 -24.16
CA GLU A 260 29.79 5.06 -24.63
C GLU A 260 30.32 6.50 -24.58
N SER A 261 29.51 7.49 -25.00
CA SER A 261 29.89 8.91 -24.94
C SER A 261 30.13 9.47 -23.53
N GLN A 262 29.64 8.81 -22.48
CA GLN A 262 29.82 9.22 -21.09
C GLN A 262 30.94 8.41 -20.40
N LEU A 263 31.00 7.11 -20.70
CA LEU A 263 31.93 6.14 -20.10
C LEU A 263 33.29 6.10 -20.79
N VAL A 264 33.41 6.55 -22.04
CA VAL A 264 34.66 6.62 -22.79
C VAL A 264 35.08 8.07 -22.98
N GLN A 265 36.10 8.51 -22.23
CA GLN A 265 36.57 9.89 -22.24
C GLN A 265 38.02 9.95 -22.73
N GLN A 266 38.28 10.74 -23.77
CA GLN A 266 39.61 10.87 -24.40
C GLN A 266 40.21 9.50 -24.82
N GLY A 267 39.37 8.57 -25.26
CA GLY A 267 39.76 7.19 -25.60
C GLY A 267 39.96 6.24 -24.42
N THR A 268 39.88 6.74 -23.18
CA THR A 268 39.99 5.93 -21.96
C THR A 268 38.60 5.50 -21.47
N LYS A 269 38.38 4.20 -21.31
CA LYS A 269 37.13 3.66 -20.75
C LYS A 269 37.16 3.71 -19.22
N MET A 270 36.12 4.26 -18.60
CA MET A 270 36.00 4.45 -17.16
C MET A 270 35.65 3.14 -16.43
N LYS A 271 36.18 2.97 -15.22
CA LYS A 271 35.70 1.93 -14.29
C LYS A 271 34.24 2.20 -13.91
N PHE A 272 33.44 1.15 -13.89
CA PHE A 272 32.00 1.21 -13.65
C PHE A 272 31.57 0.15 -12.63
N LEU A 273 30.68 0.53 -11.71
CA LEU A 273 29.97 -0.40 -10.83
C LEU A 273 28.47 -0.34 -11.12
N LEU A 274 27.89 -1.47 -11.47
CA LEU A 274 26.44 -1.64 -11.58
C LEU A 274 25.93 -2.47 -10.41
N VAL A 275 24.81 -2.07 -9.80
CA VAL A 275 24.02 -2.94 -8.91
C VAL A 275 22.67 -3.23 -9.58
N LEU A 276 22.34 -4.52 -9.65
CA LEU A 276 21.05 -5.06 -10.09
C LEU A 276 20.39 -5.75 -8.90
N ASP A 277 19.49 -5.04 -8.21
CA ASP A 277 18.88 -5.50 -6.96
C ASP A 277 17.55 -6.24 -7.20
N ASP A 278 17.41 -7.39 -6.55
CA ASP A 278 16.29 -8.35 -6.65
C ASP A 278 16.03 -8.79 -8.11
N ASP A 279 17.07 -9.28 -8.77
CA ASP A 279 17.06 -9.74 -10.17
C ASP A 279 16.48 -11.15 -10.30
N TRP A 280 15.41 -11.26 -11.10
CA TRP A 280 14.65 -12.48 -11.37
C TRP A 280 14.81 -13.01 -12.80
N ASN A 281 15.74 -12.48 -13.61
CA ASN A 281 15.80 -12.88 -15.01
C ASN A 281 16.44 -14.28 -15.19
N GLU A 282 15.59 -15.24 -15.56
CA GLU A 282 15.95 -16.62 -15.96
C GLU A 282 16.45 -16.72 -17.42
N ASN A 283 16.30 -15.67 -18.24
CA ASN A 283 16.69 -15.70 -19.65
C ASN A 283 18.19 -15.43 -19.84
N GLN A 284 18.97 -16.51 -19.87
CA GLN A 284 20.40 -16.53 -20.17
C GLN A 284 20.78 -15.69 -21.40
N GLN A 285 20.06 -15.83 -22.52
CA GLN A 285 20.40 -15.13 -23.77
C GLN A 285 20.27 -13.60 -23.63
N MET A 286 19.28 -13.12 -22.88
CA MET A 286 19.14 -11.69 -22.58
C MET A 286 20.21 -11.18 -21.60
N TRP A 287 20.66 -12.03 -20.67
CA TRP A 287 21.77 -11.71 -19.78
C TRP A 287 23.10 -11.62 -20.53
N GLU A 288 23.40 -12.58 -21.41
CA GLU A 288 24.58 -12.58 -22.26
C GLU A 288 24.59 -11.36 -23.21
N ASP A 289 23.45 -11.06 -23.86
CA ASP A 289 23.27 -9.87 -24.70
C ASP A 289 23.53 -8.56 -23.94
N PHE A 290 23.10 -8.47 -22.67
CA PHE A 290 23.34 -7.33 -21.79
C PHE A 290 24.83 -7.19 -21.42
N VAL A 291 25.41 -8.25 -20.83
CA VAL A 291 26.80 -8.23 -20.34
C VAL A 291 27.81 -8.05 -21.48
N PHE A 292 27.59 -8.70 -22.63
CA PHE A 292 28.44 -8.53 -23.81
C PHE A 292 28.41 -7.08 -24.32
N SER A 293 27.23 -6.46 -24.38
CA SER A 293 27.09 -5.07 -24.85
C SER A 293 27.66 -4.05 -23.87
N LEU A 294 27.62 -4.33 -22.56
CA LEU A 294 28.19 -3.46 -21.53
C LEU A 294 29.72 -3.59 -21.43
N ARG A 295 30.24 -4.82 -21.57
CA ARG A 295 31.68 -5.15 -21.60
C ARG A 295 32.47 -4.24 -22.54
N ASP A 296 31.96 -4.01 -23.75
CA ASP A 296 32.72 -3.30 -24.78
C ASP A 296 32.73 -1.77 -24.59
N ILE A 297 31.97 -1.20 -23.64
CA ILE A 297 31.97 0.24 -23.33
C ILE A 297 32.57 0.60 -21.95
N VAL A 298 32.71 -0.37 -21.04
CA VAL A 298 33.30 -0.14 -19.70
C VAL A 298 34.82 -0.37 -19.65
N GLY A 299 35.48 0.18 -18.64
CA GLY A 299 36.92 0.04 -18.39
C GLY A 299 37.31 -1.19 -17.57
N THR A 300 38.55 -1.63 -17.72
CA THR A 300 39.12 -2.79 -17.00
C THR A 300 39.04 -2.59 -15.48
N GLY A 301 38.53 -3.61 -14.78
CA GLY A 301 38.24 -3.53 -13.33
C GLY A 301 36.83 -3.02 -13.00
N SER A 302 35.95 -2.88 -13.99
CA SER A 302 34.50 -2.74 -13.76
C SER A 302 33.91 -4.03 -13.16
N ARG A 303 32.75 -3.90 -12.50
CA ARG A 303 32.06 -4.98 -11.76
C ARG A 303 30.55 -4.84 -11.85
N ILE A 304 29.83 -5.96 -11.78
CA ILE A 304 28.38 -5.99 -11.56
C ILE A 304 28.11 -6.68 -10.21
N ILE A 305 27.26 -6.09 -9.37
CA ILE A 305 26.63 -6.78 -8.23
C ILE A 305 25.19 -7.13 -8.65
N VAL A 306 24.76 -8.34 -8.34
CA VAL A 306 23.39 -8.82 -8.48
C VAL A 306 22.90 -9.22 -7.09
N THR A 307 21.64 -8.96 -6.73
CA THR A 307 21.00 -9.64 -5.59
C THR A 307 19.82 -10.48 -6.06
N SER A 308 19.64 -11.68 -5.51
CA SER A 308 18.52 -12.55 -5.89
C SER A 308 18.12 -13.55 -4.81
N ARG A 309 16.95 -14.16 -4.99
CA ARG A 309 16.38 -15.19 -4.10
C ARG A 309 16.65 -16.61 -4.61
N ASP A 310 16.85 -16.75 -5.91
CA ASP A 310 17.16 -18.02 -6.54
C ASP A 310 18.67 -18.34 -6.42
N SER A 311 18.97 -19.61 -6.13
CA SER A 311 20.34 -20.13 -6.10
C SER A 311 20.86 -20.57 -7.47
N ASN A 312 19.99 -20.77 -8.46
CA ASN A 312 20.38 -21.22 -9.80
C ASN A 312 20.92 -20.07 -10.68
N VAL A 313 20.89 -18.83 -10.19
CA VAL A 313 21.42 -17.61 -10.84
C VAL A 313 22.85 -17.76 -11.39
N ALA A 314 23.71 -18.57 -10.77
CA ALA A 314 25.04 -18.88 -11.33
C ALA A 314 24.95 -19.72 -12.62
N SER A 315 24.17 -20.80 -12.61
CA SER A 315 24.00 -21.72 -13.75
C SER A 315 23.37 -21.03 -14.98
N ILE A 316 22.49 -20.05 -14.75
CA ILE A 316 21.81 -19.26 -15.78
C ILE A 316 22.76 -18.24 -16.45
N ARG A 317 23.91 -17.93 -15.83
CA ARG A 317 24.71 -16.71 -16.15
C ARG A 317 26.17 -16.97 -16.50
N GLY A 318 26.55 -18.24 -16.70
CA GLY A 318 27.88 -18.65 -17.13
C GLY A 318 28.84 -18.88 -15.97
N ASP A 319 29.20 -20.15 -15.77
CA ASP A 319 29.93 -20.69 -14.60
C ASP A 319 31.35 -20.10 -14.40
N GLN A 320 31.90 -19.39 -15.40
CA GLN A 320 33.27 -18.86 -15.38
C GLN A 320 33.38 -17.38 -14.99
N THR A 321 32.26 -16.67 -14.75
CA THR A 321 32.26 -15.21 -14.55
C THR A 321 31.43 -14.70 -13.36
N VAL A 322 30.82 -15.60 -12.58
CA VAL A 322 29.90 -15.25 -11.48
C VAL A 322 30.44 -15.79 -10.14
N HIS A 323 30.71 -14.89 -9.19
CA HIS A 323 31.01 -15.24 -7.80
C HIS A 323 29.72 -15.18 -6.97
N VAL A 324 29.31 -16.28 -6.34
CA VAL A 324 28.12 -16.32 -5.48
C VAL A 324 28.50 -16.03 -4.03
N HIS A 325 27.99 -14.93 -3.47
CA HIS A 325 28.03 -14.66 -2.04
C HIS A 325 26.71 -15.15 -1.42
N GLN A 326 26.75 -16.33 -0.81
CA GLN A 326 25.55 -16.97 -0.29
C GLN A 326 25.25 -16.47 1.14
N LEU A 327 24.39 -15.45 1.21
CA LEU A 327 24.11 -14.66 2.42
C LEU A 327 23.42 -15.49 3.50
N GLN A 328 24.13 -15.70 4.62
CA GLN A 328 23.63 -16.48 5.74
C GLN A 328 22.68 -15.67 6.65
N GLY A 329 21.93 -16.39 7.49
CA GLY A 329 21.20 -15.78 8.59
C GLY A 329 22.13 -15.06 9.57
N LEU A 330 21.62 -14.01 10.21
CA LEU A 330 22.29 -13.35 11.34
C LEU A 330 22.44 -14.30 12.54
N SER A 331 23.40 -13.99 13.42
CA SER A 331 23.50 -14.66 14.71
C SER A 331 22.30 -14.37 15.61
N GLU A 332 22.00 -15.26 16.56
CA GLU A 332 20.98 -15.05 17.60
C GLU A 332 21.20 -13.75 18.39
N TYR A 333 22.47 -13.37 18.62
CA TYR A 333 22.85 -12.11 19.26
C TYR A 333 22.49 -10.89 18.39
N SER A 334 22.83 -10.92 17.10
CA SER A 334 22.50 -9.85 16.15
C SER A 334 20.97 -9.71 15.95
N CYS A 335 20.24 -10.84 15.91
CA CYS A 335 18.77 -10.82 15.92
C CYS A 335 18.21 -10.27 17.25
N TRP A 336 18.83 -10.59 18.40
CA TRP A 336 18.46 -10.00 19.68
C TRP A 336 18.70 -8.48 19.71
N ASP A 337 19.83 -7.96 19.21
CA ASP A 337 20.08 -6.52 19.19
C ASP A 337 19.13 -5.77 18.24
N ILE A 338 18.68 -6.40 17.14
CA ILE A 338 17.60 -5.88 16.29
C ILE A 338 16.24 -5.88 17.03
N ILE A 339 15.89 -6.95 17.75
CA ILE A 339 14.68 -6.99 18.58
C ILE A 339 14.75 -5.88 19.64
N LYS A 340 15.85 -5.80 20.38
CA LYS A 340 16.08 -4.87 21.50
C LYS A 340 16.01 -3.41 21.04
N SER A 341 16.66 -3.05 19.93
CA SER A 341 16.64 -1.68 19.38
C SER A 341 15.29 -1.25 18.80
N ARG A 342 14.37 -2.20 18.54
CA ARG A 342 12.97 -1.92 18.18
C ARG A 342 12.00 -2.01 19.38
N ALA A 343 12.33 -2.83 20.38
CA ALA A 343 11.51 -3.08 21.57
C ALA A 343 11.68 -2.04 22.70
N PHE A 344 12.83 -1.39 22.76
CA PHE A 344 13.21 -0.42 23.80
C PHE A 344 13.71 0.89 23.20
N LYS A 345 13.63 1.98 23.96
CA LYS A 345 14.22 3.27 23.59
C LYS A 345 15.75 3.23 23.76
N ASN A 346 16.47 4.05 23.00
CA ASN A 346 17.92 4.19 23.14
C ASN A 346 18.28 4.60 24.58
N GLY A 347 19.10 3.79 25.26
CA GLY A 347 19.51 3.99 26.65
C GLY A 347 18.52 3.49 27.71
N GLU A 348 17.39 2.90 27.34
CA GLU A 348 16.42 2.32 28.28
C GLU A 348 17.01 1.06 28.98
N PRO A 349 16.97 0.96 30.32
CA PRO A 349 17.50 -0.19 31.04
C PRO A 349 16.59 -1.41 30.86
N VAL A 350 17.14 -2.51 30.36
CA VAL A 350 16.40 -3.76 30.13
C VAL A 350 16.56 -4.70 31.33
N LYS A 351 15.44 -5.15 31.91
CA LYS A 351 15.39 -6.12 33.02
C LYS A 351 16.04 -7.45 32.60
N PRO A 352 16.88 -8.11 33.43
CA PRO A 352 17.59 -9.33 33.04
C PRO A 352 16.72 -10.47 32.51
N SER A 353 15.52 -10.68 33.08
CA SER A 353 14.54 -11.67 32.59
C SER A 353 14.10 -11.40 31.14
N LEU A 354 13.86 -10.13 30.78
CA LEU A 354 13.51 -9.73 29.41
C LEU A 354 14.67 -9.92 28.44
N VAL A 355 15.93 -9.84 28.91
CA VAL A 355 17.11 -10.20 28.07
C VAL A 355 17.16 -11.70 27.80
N GLU A 356 16.77 -12.53 28.78
CA GLU A 356 16.74 -13.99 28.61
C GLU A 356 15.58 -14.44 27.72
N ILE A 357 14.36 -13.98 27.99
CA ILE A 357 13.17 -14.23 27.14
C ILE A 357 13.41 -13.65 25.73
N GLY A 358 14.03 -12.48 25.62
CA GLY A 358 14.37 -11.84 24.35
C GLY A 358 15.33 -12.64 23.47
N LYS A 359 16.29 -13.36 24.06
CA LYS A 359 17.15 -14.32 23.35
C LYS A 359 16.38 -15.59 22.95
N GLN A 360 15.49 -16.08 23.81
CA GLN A 360 14.60 -17.20 23.47
C GLN A 360 13.65 -16.85 22.31
N ILE A 361 13.32 -15.57 22.12
CA ILE A 361 12.59 -15.04 20.95
C ILE A 361 13.52 -14.81 19.75
N SER A 362 14.81 -14.46 19.94
CA SER A 362 15.73 -14.28 18.80
C SER A 362 16.09 -15.59 18.10
N ASP A 363 16.12 -16.73 18.81
CA ASP A 363 16.15 -18.07 18.19
C ASP A 363 15.00 -18.28 17.21
N LYS A 364 13.79 -17.81 17.57
CA LYS A 364 12.59 -17.93 16.71
C LYS A 364 12.69 -17.14 15.41
N CYS A 365 13.66 -16.24 15.28
CA CYS A 365 13.95 -15.52 14.03
C CYS A 365 14.75 -16.36 13.02
N LYS A 366 15.44 -17.43 13.47
CA LYS A 366 16.39 -18.24 12.67
C LYS A 366 17.30 -17.40 11.76
N GLY A 367 17.83 -16.32 12.33
CA GLY A 367 18.74 -15.40 11.66
C GLY A 367 18.11 -14.44 10.65
N VAL A 368 16.78 -14.39 10.50
CA VAL A 368 16.11 -13.48 9.55
C VAL A 368 15.93 -12.08 10.15
N PRO A 369 16.60 -11.01 9.63
CA PRO A 369 16.52 -9.67 10.20
C PRO A 369 15.11 -9.07 10.19
N LEU A 370 14.31 -9.34 9.16
CA LEU A 370 12.94 -8.82 9.08
C LEU A 370 12.03 -9.44 10.16
N ALA A 371 12.18 -10.73 10.45
CA ALA A 371 11.46 -11.36 11.56
C ALA A 371 11.84 -10.72 12.91
N ALA A 372 13.14 -10.44 13.12
CA ALA A 372 13.62 -9.73 14.31
C ALA A 372 13.07 -8.30 14.43
N LYS A 373 13.01 -7.52 13.34
CA LYS A 373 12.40 -6.17 13.33
C LYS A 373 10.91 -6.22 13.71
N VAL A 374 10.18 -7.18 13.15
CA VAL A 374 8.73 -7.36 13.40
C VAL A 374 8.46 -7.76 14.84
N LEU A 375 9.17 -8.77 15.37
CA LEU A 375 9.03 -9.20 16.77
C LEU A 375 9.43 -8.08 17.74
N GLY A 376 10.51 -7.33 17.48
CA GLY A 376 10.85 -6.14 18.26
C GLY A 376 9.75 -5.07 18.24
N GLY A 377 9.14 -4.81 17.08
CA GLY A 377 7.99 -3.90 16.94
C GLY A 377 6.71 -4.40 17.63
N MET A 378 6.54 -5.72 17.81
CA MET A 378 5.46 -6.28 18.63
C MET A 378 5.68 -6.06 20.14
N LEU A 379 6.94 -5.93 20.58
CA LEU A 379 7.37 -5.84 21.97
C LEU A 379 7.65 -4.39 22.44
N GLN A 380 7.51 -3.40 21.54
CA GLN A 380 7.91 -1.99 21.70
C GLN A 380 7.43 -1.27 22.96
N PHE A 381 6.28 -1.65 23.51
CA PHE A 381 5.72 -1.07 24.74
C PHE A 381 5.48 -2.12 25.84
N LYS A 382 5.91 -3.36 25.62
CA LYS A 382 5.75 -4.48 26.55
C LYS A 382 6.90 -4.51 27.55
N ARG A 383 6.60 -4.55 28.85
CA ARG A 383 7.60 -4.41 29.92
C ARG A 383 7.45 -5.43 31.05
N GLU A 384 6.33 -6.15 31.11
CA GLU A 384 6.18 -7.28 32.03
C GLU A 384 6.64 -8.60 31.38
N ASP A 385 7.23 -9.50 32.17
CA ASP A 385 7.80 -10.75 31.64
C ASP A 385 6.73 -11.57 30.90
N HIS A 386 5.54 -11.72 31.49
CA HIS A 386 4.42 -12.49 30.92
C HIS A 386 3.99 -11.99 29.53
N GLU A 387 4.17 -10.70 29.22
CA GLU A 387 3.86 -10.15 27.90
C GLU A 387 4.82 -10.62 26.81
N TRP A 388 6.07 -10.91 27.20
CA TRP A 388 7.12 -11.44 26.35
C TRP A 388 7.02 -12.96 26.27
N GLU A 389 6.72 -13.64 27.38
CA GLU A 389 6.45 -15.09 27.40
C GLU A 389 5.26 -15.46 26.50
N ALA A 390 4.19 -14.65 26.50
CA ALA A 390 3.07 -14.78 25.56
C ALA A 390 3.45 -14.64 24.07
N VAL A 391 4.64 -14.10 23.75
CA VAL A 391 5.21 -14.08 22.38
C VAL A 391 6.16 -15.26 22.17
N ARG A 392 6.93 -15.69 23.19
CA ARG A 392 7.82 -16.87 23.16
C ARG A 392 7.07 -18.19 23.01
N ASP A 393 5.98 -18.36 23.75
CA ASP A 393 5.28 -19.65 23.96
C ASP A 393 4.01 -19.80 23.12
N ALA A 394 3.70 -18.78 22.30
CA ALA A 394 2.55 -18.74 21.41
C ALA A 394 2.47 -20.00 20.52
N GLU A 395 1.27 -20.56 20.37
CA GLU A 395 1.11 -21.90 19.78
C GLU A 395 1.57 -22.04 18.34
N PHE A 396 1.65 -20.94 17.57
CA PHE A 396 2.09 -20.97 16.18
C PHE A 396 3.54 -21.48 16.02
N TRP A 397 4.40 -21.30 17.03
CA TRP A 397 5.77 -21.86 17.04
C TRP A 397 5.83 -23.39 17.15
N LYS A 398 4.71 -24.07 17.37
CA LYS A 398 4.62 -25.54 17.49
C LYS A 398 4.29 -26.22 16.16
N LEU A 399 4.05 -25.45 15.09
CA LEU A 399 3.81 -25.97 13.75
C LEU A 399 5.16 -26.24 13.05
N PRO A 400 5.31 -27.34 12.30
CA PRO A 400 6.44 -27.51 11.38
C PRO A 400 6.38 -26.43 10.30
N SER A 401 7.51 -25.78 10.03
CA SER A 401 7.66 -24.79 8.95
C SER A 401 9.09 -24.82 8.41
N ASP A 402 9.28 -24.65 7.11
CA ASP A 402 10.60 -24.33 6.57
C ASP A 402 11.00 -22.86 6.85
N GLY A 403 12.26 -22.51 6.58
CA GLY A 403 12.79 -21.17 6.87
C GLY A 403 12.13 -20.02 6.08
N THR A 404 11.44 -20.32 4.98
CA THR A 404 10.65 -19.39 4.18
C THR A 404 9.21 -19.28 4.68
N GLU A 405 8.60 -20.38 5.10
CA GLU A 405 7.30 -20.38 5.76
C GLU A 405 7.34 -19.62 7.09
N GLN A 406 8.42 -19.80 7.87
CA GLN A 406 8.56 -19.23 9.22
C GLN A 406 8.49 -17.70 9.26
N ILE A 407 9.07 -16.98 8.29
CA ILE A 407 8.92 -15.51 8.23
C ILE A 407 7.48 -15.11 7.88
N MET A 408 6.79 -15.85 7.01
CA MET A 408 5.39 -15.56 6.71
C MET A 408 4.49 -15.83 7.93
N GLU A 409 4.78 -16.83 8.77
CA GLU A 409 4.07 -17.03 10.04
C GLU A 409 4.36 -15.92 11.07
N VAL A 410 5.58 -15.38 11.15
CA VAL A 410 5.87 -14.19 11.99
C VAL A 410 5.09 -12.96 11.54
N LEU A 411 4.99 -12.73 10.23
CA LEU A 411 4.21 -11.62 9.67
C LEU A 411 2.70 -11.79 9.93
N LYS A 412 2.16 -12.99 9.72
CA LYS A 412 0.77 -13.34 10.06
C LYS A 412 0.49 -13.17 11.55
N PHE A 413 1.38 -13.63 12.43
CA PHE A 413 1.26 -13.47 13.87
C PHE A 413 1.19 -12.00 14.29
N SER A 414 2.06 -11.15 13.74
CA SER A 414 1.98 -9.70 13.94
C SER A 414 0.64 -9.13 13.49
N TYR A 415 0.12 -9.57 12.33
CA TYR A 415 -1.19 -9.15 11.81
C TYR A 415 -2.37 -9.59 12.69
N TYR A 416 -2.39 -10.83 13.21
CA TYR A 416 -3.49 -11.25 14.11
C TYR A 416 -3.51 -10.44 15.41
N ASN A 417 -2.34 -9.99 15.87
CA ASN A 417 -2.13 -9.12 17.03
C ASN A 417 -2.37 -7.62 16.74
N LEU A 418 -2.87 -7.24 15.55
CA LEU A 418 -3.40 -5.90 15.30
C LEU A 418 -4.85 -5.76 15.83
N PRO A 419 -5.26 -4.59 16.33
CA PRO A 419 -6.68 -4.29 16.54
C PRO A 419 -7.48 -4.40 15.23
N SER A 420 -8.75 -4.84 15.29
CA SER A 420 -9.58 -5.16 14.11
C SER A 420 -9.72 -4.00 13.10
N ALA A 421 -9.74 -2.75 13.56
CA ALA A 421 -9.71 -1.58 12.70
C ALA A 421 -8.39 -1.44 11.92
N LEU A 422 -7.24 -1.66 12.58
CA LEU A 422 -5.93 -1.64 11.92
C LEU A 422 -5.75 -2.83 10.97
N LYS A 423 -6.30 -4.01 11.29
CA LYS A 423 -6.35 -5.15 10.35
C LYS A 423 -6.96 -4.74 9.00
N SER A 424 -8.08 -4.00 9.06
CA SER A 424 -8.78 -3.54 7.86
C SER A 424 -8.02 -2.42 7.11
N CYS A 425 -7.37 -1.52 7.85
CA CYS A 425 -6.50 -0.48 7.29
C CYS A 425 -5.27 -1.06 6.58
N PHE A 426 -4.63 -2.06 7.20
CA PHE A 426 -3.51 -2.81 6.65
C PHE A 426 -3.89 -3.58 5.38
N SER A 427 -4.98 -4.36 5.42
CA SER A 427 -5.44 -5.12 4.25
C SER A 427 -5.75 -4.21 3.05
N TYR A 428 -6.26 -2.99 3.30
CA TYR A 428 -6.50 -1.99 2.25
C TYR A 428 -5.20 -1.55 1.53
N CYS A 429 -4.03 -1.62 2.16
CA CYS A 429 -2.75 -1.27 1.51
C CYS A 429 -2.40 -2.21 0.34
N ALA A 430 -3.06 -3.36 0.19
CA ALA A 430 -2.92 -4.24 -0.99
C ALA A 430 -3.39 -3.60 -2.32
N ILE A 431 -3.88 -2.36 -2.33
CA ILE A 431 -4.14 -1.61 -3.58
C ILE A 431 -2.89 -0.98 -4.19
N PHE A 432 -1.82 -0.78 -3.43
CA PHE A 432 -0.56 -0.25 -3.94
C PHE A 432 0.30 -1.39 -4.52
N PRO A 433 1.18 -1.15 -5.50
CA PRO A 433 2.19 -2.12 -5.90
C PRO A 433 3.29 -2.27 -4.84
N LYS A 434 4.13 -3.27 -5.02
CA LYS A 434 5.34 -3.46 -4.21
C LYS A 434 6.31 -2.28 -4.39
N ASP A 435 7.06 -2.00 -3.31
CA ASP A 435 7.92 -0.82 -3.13
C ASP A 435 7.33 0.57 -3.41
N TYR A 436 6.02 0.68 -3.64
CA TYR A 436 5.36 1.96 -3.85
C TYR A 436 5.57 2.91 -2.66
N LEU A 437 5.94 4.16 -2.95
CA LEU A 437 6.06 5.23 -1.95
C LEU A 437 4.66 5.73 -1.54
N ILE A 438 4.22 5.28 -0.37
CA ILE A 438 2.93 5.61 0.21
C ILE A 438 3.06 6.93 1.01
N SER A 439 2.52 8.01 0.44
CA SER A 439 2.27 9.27 1.17
C SER A 439 1.35 9.03 2.37
N ARG A 440 1.81 9.39 3.59
CA ARG A 440 1.07 9.26 4.87
C ARG A 440 -0.31 9.90 4.78
N GLU A 441 -0.35 11.16 4.33
CA GLU A 441 -1.58 11.94 4.23
C GLU A 441 -2.57 11.28 3.26
N SER A 442 -2.10 10.87 2.08
CA SER A 442 -2.94 10.24 1.06
C SER A 442 -3.50 8.88 1.52
N LEU A 443 -2.73 8.10 2.27
CA LEU A 443 -3.20 6.85 2.87
C LEU A 443 -4.31 7.09 3.90
N ILE A 444 -4.15 8.08 4.78
CA ILE A 444 -5.15 8.44 5.79
C ILE A 444 -6.45 8.92 5.13
N GLU A 445 -6.37 9.79 4.11
CA GLU A 445 -7.54 10.22 3.34
C GLU A 445 -8.29 9.05 2.68
N LEU A 446 -7.56 8.05 2.15
CA LEU A 446 -8.16 6.85 1.55
C LEU A 446 -8.84 5.97 2.60
N TRP A 447 -8.23 5.83 3.79
CA TRP A 447 -8.86 5.14 4.93
C TRP A 447 -10.13 5.88 5.40
N MET A 448 -10.13 7.22 5.45
CA MET A 448 -11.31 8.05 5.74
C MET A 448 -12.42 7.82 4.70
N ALA A 449 -12.07 7.84 3.41
CA ALA A 449 -13.01 7.64 2.31
C ALA A 449 -13.64 6.23 2.27
N GLN A 450 -12.93 5.20 2.75
CA GLN A 450 -13.49 3.87 2.97
C GLN A 450 -14.19 3.70 4.33
N GLY A 451 -14.16 4.72 5.19
CA GLY A 451 -14.72 4.69 6.55
C GLY A 451 -13.96 3.77 7.50
N LEU A 452 -12.69 3.47 7.26
CA LEU A 452 -11.90 2.48 8.03
C LEU A 452 -11.50 2.97 9.44
N LEU A 453 -11.71 4.25 9.72
CA LEU A 453 -11.35 4.92 10.99
C LEU A 453 -12.56 5.07 11.96
N GLY A 454 -13.69 4.42 11.63
CA GLY A 454 -14.92 4.44 12.41
C GLY A 454 -15.78 5.71 12.24
N ALA A 455 -16.88 5.76 12.99
CA ALA A 455 -17.69 6.97 13.18
C ALA A 455 -17.43 7.55 14.59
N SER A 456 -17.67 8.85 14.76
CA SER A 456 -17.47 9.55 16.04
C SER A 456 -18.78 9.60 16.84
N ASN A 457 -18.85 8.82 17.93
CA ASN A 457 -20.02 8.77 18.83
C ASN A 457 -20.16 10.04 19.69
N ASN A 458 -20.68 11.11 19.08
CA ASN A 458 -21.20 12.35 19.69
C ASN A 458 -20.23 13.34 20.38
N SER A 459 -20.58 14.63 20.24
CA SER A 459 -20.24 15.78 21.10
C SER A 459 -18.79 16.28 21.20
N GLN A 460 -17.78 15.52 20.80
CA GLN A 460 -16.49 16.07 20.38
C GLN A 460 -16.10 15.46 19.02
N GLU A 461 -15.57 16.29 18.12
CA GLU A 461 -15.00 15.82 16.84
C GLU A 461 -13.67 15.12 17.11
N GLU A 462 -13.71 13.88 17.60
CA GLU A 462 -12.55 13.02 17.71
C GLU A 462 -12.00 12.77 16.29
N ILE A 463 -10.92 13.49 15.96
CA ILE A 463 -10.56 13.82 14.58
C ILE A 463 -10.21 12.53 13.81
N MET A 464 -10.84 12.31 12.65
CA MET A 464 -10.59 11.12 11.83
C MET A 464 -9.13 11.07 11.38
N GLU A 465 -8.56 12.22 11.09
CA GLU A 465 -7.15 12.45 10.79
C GLU A 465 -6.24 12.02 11.95
N ASP A 466 -6.59 12.29 13.21
CA ASP A 466 -5.81 11.85 14.39
C ASP A 466 -5.91 10.33 14.60
N LYS A 467 -7.07 9.72 14.35
CA LYS A 467 -7.21 8.26 14.32
C LYS A 467 -6.39 7.63 13.21
N GLY A 468 -6.37 8.26 12.03
CA GLY A 468 -5.56 7.86 10.88
C GLY A 468 -4.07 7.94 11.18
N ASN A 469 -3.60 9.06 11.75
CA ASN A 469 -2.23 9.23 12.23
C ASN A 469 -1.87 8.16 13.29
N THR A 470 -2.76 7.93 14.27
CA THR A 470 -2.58 6.89 15.30
C THR A 470 -2.42 5.50 14.69
N TYR A 471 -3.27 5.14 13.71
CA TYR A 471 -3.24 3.83 13.05
C TYR A 471 -2.02 3.67 12.14
N PHE A 472 -1.66 4.72 11.38
CA PHE A 472 -0.45 4.77 10.57
C PHE A 472 0.81 4.58 11.43
N ASN A 473 0.94 5.38 12.50
CA ASN A 473 2.07 5.31 13.42
C ASN A 473 2.19 3.93 14.07
N THR A 474 1.07 3.30 14.43
CA THR A 474 1.06 1.93 15.01
C THR A 474 1.49 0.86 13.99
N LEU A 475 1.08 0.97 12.72
CA LEU A 475 1.53 0.06 11.66
C LEU A 475 3.02 0.25 11.33
N TYR A 476 3.49 1.50 11.29
CA TYR A 476 4.91 1.84 11.12
C TYR A 476 5.76 1.33 12.29
N SER A 477 5.32 1.53 13.54
CA SER A 477 6.08 1.12 14.73
C SER A 477 6.17 -0.41 14.85
N LYS A 478 5.11 -1.14 14.46
CA LYS A 478 5.11 -2.60 14.30
C LYS A 478 5.87 -3.10 13.05
N SER A 479 6.54 -2.22 12.32
CA SER A 479 7.36 -2.52 11.14
C SER A 479 6.59 -3.15 9.96
N PHE A 480 5.29 -2.85 9.82
CA PHE A 480 4.55 -3.13 8.58
C PHE A 480 4.86 -2.13 7.45
N PHE A 481 5.37 -0.95 7.83
CA PHE A 481 5.95 0.03 6.91
C PHE A 481 7.44 0.21 7.22
N GLN A 482 8.24 0.49 6.19
CA GLN A 482 9.69 0.72 6.24
C GLN A 482 10.11 1.89 5.33
N GLU A 483 11.41 2.17 5.24
CA GLU A 483 11.99 3.20 4.34
C GLU A 483 11.26 4.56 4.44
N ALA A 484 10.95 4.99 5.66
CA ALA A 484 10.27 6.25 5.90
C ALA A 484 11.17 7.44 5.52
N GLU A 485 10.63 8.39 4.76
CA GLU A 485 11.17 9.74 4.67
C GLU A 485 10.50 10.62 5.74
N MET A 486 11.28 11.47 6.41
CA MET A 486 10.82 12.31 7.51
C MET A 486 10.93 13.79 7.17
N ASN A 487 9.96 14.60 7.63
CA ASN A 487 10.04 16.06 7.56
C ASN A 487 10.95 16.65 8.65
N GLU A 488 11.13 17.98 8.63
CA GLU A 488 11.93 18.74 9.60
C GLU A 488 11.47 18.58 11.06
N TYR A 489 10.25 18.10 11.30
CA TYR A 489 9.68 17.84 12.62
C TYR A 489 9.82 16.38 13.06
N GLY A 490 10.48 15.52 12.27
CA GLY A 490 10.65 14.09 12.54
C GLY A 490 9.43 13.23 12.24
N GLU A 491 8.40 13.77 11.57
CA GLU A 491 7.23 12.99 11.16
C GLU A 491 7.46 12.29 9.82
N VAL A 492 6.98 11.06 9.69
CA VAL A 492 6.98 10.31 8.42
C VAL A 492 6.05 10.99 7.40
N ILE A 493 6.60 11.40 6.25
CA ILE A 493 5.81 11.94 5.13
C ILE A 493 5.45 10.87 4.10
N GLU A 494 6.39 9.97 3.80
CA GLU A 494 6.21 8.83 2.89
C GLU A 494 6.87 7.58 3.47
N CYS A 495 6.38 6.39 3.12
CA CYS A 495 6.96 5.10 3.51
C CYS A 495 6.71 4.01 2.45
N LYS A 496 7.36 2.86 2.58
CA LYS A 496 7.10 1.67 1.74
C LYS A 496 6.54 0.51 2.56
N MET A 497 5.87 -0.43 1.90
CA MET A 497 5.57 -1.75 2.45
C MET A 497 6.56 -2.77 1.85
N HIS A 498 7.24 -3.56 2.69
CA HIS A 498 8.15 -4.61 2.25
C HIS A 498 7.37 -5.75 1.54
N ASP A 499 7.92 -6.38 0.51
CA ASP A 499 7.22 -7.35 -0.34
C ASP A 499 6.51 -8.46 0.45
N LEU A 500 7.21 -9.17 1.35
CA LEU A 500 6.58 -10.22 2.18
C LEU A 500 5.41 -9.71 3.07
N VAL A 501 5.40 -8.41 3.40
CA VAL A 501 4.30 -7.75 4.12
C VAL A 501 3.16 -7.42 3.15
N HIS A 502 3.48 -7.01 1.93
CA HIS A 502 2.52 -6.81 0.84
C HIS A 502 1.90 -8.13 0.36
N ASP A 503 2.69 -9.20 0.23
CA ASP A 503 2.25 -10.57 -0.04
C ASP A 503 1.25 -11.06 1.02
N LEU A 504 1.45 -10.70 2.29
CA LEU A 504 0.49 -10.93 3.36
C LEU A 504 -0.79 -10.09 3.16
N ALA A 505 -0.68 -8.79 2.89
CA ALA A 505 -1.85 -7.95 2.62
C ALA A 505 -2.67 -8.45 1.41
N GLN A 506 -1.98 -8.89 0.35
CA GLN A 506 -2.58 -9.54 -0.83
C GLN A 506 -3.20 -10.89 -0.50
N SER A 507 -2.57 -11.75 0.32
CA SER A 507 -3.17 -13.04 0.68
C SER A 507 -4.47 -12.89 1.49
N ILE A 508 -4.57 -11.83 2.28
CA ILE A 508 -5.77 -11.47 3.05
C ILE A 508 -6.87 -10.84 2.16
N CYS A 509 -6.53 -9.91 1.26
CA CYS A 509 -7.53 -9.22 0.44
C CYS A 509 -7.89 -9.96 -0.86
N LYS A 510 -6.97 -10.73 -1.44
CA LYS A 510 -7.00 -11.63 -2.62
C LYS A 510 -7.94 -11.25 -3.79
N PHE A 511 -9.26 -11.31 -3.61
CA PHE A 511 -10.26 -10.99 -4.66
C PHE A 511 -10.94 -9.63 -4.47
N GLU A 512 -10.83 -9.01 -3.30
CA GLU A 512 -11.42 -7.70 -2.97
C GLU A 512 -10.55 -6.56 -3.51
N CYS A 513 -9.22 -6.66 -3.38
CA CYS A 513 -8.26 -5.73 -3.98
C CYS A 513 -7.67 -6.32 -5.27
N GLN A 514 -7.46 -5.48 -6.29
CA GLN A 514 -6.94 -5.86 -7.60
C GLN A 514 -6.00 -4.77 -8.14
N ASN A 515 -4.70 -5.07 -8.20
CA ASN A 515 -3.73 -4.20 -8.85
C ASN A 515 -3.54 -4.63 -10.31
N PHE A 516 -3.91 -3.76 -11.26
CA PHE A 516 -3.80 -4.06 -12.69
C PHE A 516 -2.39 -3.87 -13.27
N ARG A 517 -1.39 -3.40 -12.47
CA ARG A 517 0.05 -3.53 -12.80
C ARG A 517 0.53 -4.99 -12.66
N GLU A 518 -0.14 -5.79 -11.83
CA GLU A 518 0.28 -7.16 -11.44
C GLU A 518 -0.64 -8.27 -12.00
N SER A 519 -1.71 -7.92 -12.73
CA SER A 519 -2.78 -8.88 -13.04
C SER A 519 -2.56 -9.68 -14.33
N ASN A 520 -2.29 -10.98 -14.19
CA ASN A 520 -2.51 -11.94 -15.28
C ASN A 520 -4.02 -12.13 -15.55
N ASN A 521 -4.40 -12.36 -16.81
CA ASN A 521 -5.78 -12.16 -17.33
C ASN A 521 -6.84 -13.21 -16.89
N THR A 522 -6.65 -13.93 -15.80
CA THR A 522 -7.44 -15.12 -15.39
C THR A 522 -8.35 -14.93 -14.17
N ILE A 523 -8.46 -13.71 -13.62
CA ILE A 523 -9.08 -13.45 -12.31
C ILE A 523 -10.62 -13.30 -12.38
N ASP A 524 -11.33 -13.78 -11.34
CA ASP A 524 -12.74 -13.49 -11.12
C ASP A 524 -12.96 -12.10 -10.49
N PHE A 525 -13.27 -11.12 -11.35
CA PHE A 525 -13.57 -9.75 -10.93
C PHE A 525 -14.94 -9.58 -10.23
N SER A 526 -15.77 -10.62 -10.09
CA SER A 526 -17.11 -10.50 -9.48
C SER A 526 -17.09 -9.98 -8.04
N LYS A 527 -16.01 -10.26 -7.31
CA LYS A 527 -15.76 -9.89 -5.91
C LYS A 527 -14.92 -8.62 -5.75
N CYS A 528 -14.43 -8.03 -6.84
CA CYS A 528 -13.55 -6.85 -6.79
C CYS A 528 -14.28 -5.64 -6.17
N ARG A 529 -13.65 -5.06 -5.14
CA ARG A 529 -14.08 -3.87 -4.41
C ARG A 529 -13.10 -2.71 -4.58
N HIS A 530 -11.82 -2.97 -4.75
CA HIS A 530 -10.80 -1.94 -4.87
C HIS A 530 -9.88 -2.27 -6.05
N ALA A 531 -9.76 -1.33 -6.99
CA ALA A 531 -8.98 -1.48 -8.20
C ALA A 531 -7.96 -0.34 -8.35
N SER A 532 -6.76 -0.66 -8.80
CA SER A 532 -5.69 0.32 -9.05
C SER A 532 -5.00 0.10 -10.40
N PHE A 533 -4.31 1.12 -10.91
CA PHE A 533 -3.54 1.10 -12.17
C PHE A 533 -4.37 0.76 -13.42
N ILE A 534 -5.50 1.46 -13.59
CA ILE A 534 -6.51 1.10 -14.58
C ILE A 534 -6.19 1.68 -15.98
N SER A 535 -6.09 0.79 -16.97
CA SER A 535 -5.94 1.12 -18.39
C SER A 535 -7.28 1.06 -19.14
N PRO A 536 -7.37 1.56 -20.39
CA PRO A 536 -8.55 1.41 -21.24
C PRO A 536 -8.97 -0.04 -21.51
N LYS A 537 -8.06 -1.02 -21.35
CA LYS A 537 -8.39 -2.45 -21.41
C LYS A 537 -8.88 -2.98 -20.07
N THR A 538 -8.15 -2.75 -18.98
CA THR A 538 -8.49 -3.32 -17.68
C THR A 538 -9.78 -2.72 -17.13
N LEU A 539 -10.09 -1.45 -17.44
CA LEU A 539 -11.41 -0.86 -17.17
C LEU A 539 -12.55 -1.64 -17.82
N LYS A 540 -12.41 -2.07 -19.08
CA LYS A 540 -13.46 -2.85 -19.80
C LYS A 540 -13.76 -4.15 -19.06
N VAL A 541 -12.70 -4.85 -18.63
CA VAL A 541 -12.79 -6.09 -17.85
C VAL A 541 -13.44 -5.81 -16.48
N LEU A 542 -12.98 -4.78 -15.78
CA LEU A 542 -13.53 -4.35 -14.48
C LEU A 542 -15.00 -3.94 -14.57
N THR A 543 -15.54 -3.51 -15.73
CA THR A 543 -16.99 -3.21 -15.84
C THR A 543 -17.93 -4.41 -15.59
N LYS A 544 -17.40 -5.63 -15.45
CA LYS A 544 -18.12 -6.80 -14.92
C LYS A 544 -18.35 -6.74 -13.40
N ALA A 545 -17.44 -6.09 -12.66
CA ALA A 545 -17.49 -5.95 -11.21
C ALA A 545 -18.57 -4.93 -10.78
N LYS A 546 -19.56 -5.38 -10.01
CA LYS A 546 -20.69 -4.54 -9.57
C LYS A 546 -20.46 -3.84 -8.22
N LYS A 547 -19.47 -4.28 -7.43
CA LYS A 547 -19.25 -3.87 -6.03
C LYS A 547 -17.99 -3.02 -5.80
N VAL A 548 -17.46 -2.40 -6.86
CA VAL A 548 -16.28 -1.52 -6.81
C VAL A 548 -16.56 -0.24 -6.01
N ARG A 549 -15.72 -0.01 -5.00
CA ARG A 549 -15.68 1.13 -4.07
C ARG A 549 -14.41 1.99 -4.20
N THR A 550 -13.31 1.46 -4.73
CA THR A 550 -12.10 2.23 -5.08
C THR A 550 -11.74 2.06 -6.54
N ILE A 551 -11.50 3.17 -7.22
CA ILE A 551 -10.68 3.27 -8.44
C ILE A 551 -9.57 4.27 -8.14
N PHE A 552 -8.32 3.77 -8.06
CA PHE A 552 -7.12 4.56 -7.80
C PHE A 552 -6.19 4.51 -9.02
N SER A 553 -5.56 5.61 -9.41
CA SER A 553 -4.96 5.76 -10.73
C SER A 553 -3.80 6.76 -10.69
N TRP A 554 -2.78 6.41 -9.89
CA TRP A 554 -1.65 7.28 -9.57
C TRP A 554 -1.05 7.96 -10.82
N GLY A 555 -1.34 9.26 -10.95
CA GLY A 555 -1.18 9.98 -12.20
C GLY A 555 0.28 10.22 -12.59
N SER A 556 0.71 9.56 -13.66
CA SER A 556 1.79 10.07 -14.52
C SER A 556 1.36 9.92 -15.97
N THR A 557 1.30 11.03 -16.70
CA THR A 557 0.97 11.08 -18.13
C THR A 557 2.04 10.38 -18.98
N SER A 558 3.22 10.10 -18.42
CA SER A 558 4.29 9.33 -19.04
C SER A 558 4.05 7.81 -19.04
N ILE A 559 3.12 7.27 -18.22
CA ILE A 559 2.86 5.82 -18.18
C ILE A 559 2.12 5.39 -19.46
N LYS A 560 2.91 4.99 -20.45
CA LYS A 560 2.45 4.17 -21.57
C LYS A 560 2.23 2.76 -21.04
N PHE A 561 1.00 2.25 -21.13
CA PHE A 561 0.78 0.82 -20.93
C PHE A 561 1.47 0.03 -22.07
N ASP A 562 1.86 -1.23 -21.84
CA ASP A 562 2.54 -2.11 -22.83
C ASP A 562 1.78 -2.27 -24.17
N ASP A 563 0.53 -1.81 -24.26
CA ASP A 563 -0.28 -1.82 -25.48
C ASP A 563 -0.38 -0.48 -26.22
N GLY A 564 0.41 0.53 -25.81
CA GLY A 564 0.39 1.87 -26.39
C GLY A 564 -0.82 2.72 -25.99
N GLY A 565 -1.69 2.23 -25.10
CA GLY A 565 -2.77 3.02 -24.52
C GLY A 565 -2.27 4.05 -23.51
N THR A 566 -3.01 5.16 -23.38
CA THR A 566 -2.86 6.13 -22.29
C THR A 566 -4.14 6.21 -21.46
N VAL A 567 -4.04 6.69 -20.22
CA VAL A 567 -5.21 6.88 -19.33
C VAL A 567 -6.25 7.82 -19.97
N GLY A 568 -5.80 8.86 -20.68
CA GLY A 568 -6.67 9.82 -21.39
C GLY A 568 -7.54 9.25 -22.52
N ALA A 569 -7.34 8.00 -22.94
CA ALA A 569 -8.25 7.30 -23.85
C ALA A 569 -9.53 6.78 -23.18
N ILE A 570 -9.61 6.80 -21.84
CA ILE A 570 -10.82 6.45 -21.08
C ILE A 570 -11.82 7.61 -21.18
N LYS A 571 -13.12 7.29 -21.36
CA LYS A 571 -14.20 8.28 -21.24
C LYS A 571 -14.68 8.35 -19.79
N ILE A 572 -14.75 9.54 -19.20
CA ILE A 572 -15.20 9.76 -17.80
C ILE A 572 -16.57 9.09 -17.52
N SER A 573 -17.47 9.10 -18.50
CA SER A 573 -18.79 8.43 -18.40
C SER A 573 -18.73 6.91 -18.18
N SER A 574 -17.58 6.26 -18.37
CA SER A 574 -17.36 4.84 -18.09
C SER A 574 -17.46 4.53 -16.58
N PHE A 575 -16.98 5.46 -15.73
CA PHE A 575 -16.99 5.29 -14.28
C PHE A 575 -18.40 5.32 -13.69
N LEU A 576 -19.38 5.88 -14.41
CA LEU A 576 -20.80 5.91 -14.01
C LEU A 576 -21.43 4.52 -13.85
N LYS A 577 -20.75 3.43 -14.25
CA LYS A 577 -21.17 2.04 -13.99
C LYS A 577 -21.00 1.63 -12.53
N PHE A 578 -19.96 2.12 -11.86
CA PHE A 578 -19.60 1.73 -10.49
C PHE A 578 -20.39 2.54 -9.47
N LYS A 579 -21.62 2.12 -9.17
CA LYS A 579 -22.55 2.91 -8.35
C LYS A 579 -22.10 3.13 -6.91
N LEU A 580 -21.29 2.21 -6.37
CA LEU A 580 -20.85 2.17 -4.97
C LEU A 580 -19.46 2.82 -4.77
N LEU A 581 -18.99 3.58 -5.77
CA LEU A 581 -17.64 4.15 -5.77
C LEU A 581 -17.49 5.23 -4.69
N ARG A 582 -16.57 5.01 -3.75
CA ARG A 582 -16.21 5.91 -2.64
C ARG A 582 -14.91 6.67 -2.93
N VAL A 583 -13.96 6.07 -3.64
CA VAL A 583 -12.72 6.69 -4.10
C VAL A 583 -12.65 6.67 -5.63
N LEU A 584 -12.42 7.84 -6.23
CA LEU A 584 -12.12 8.00 -7.65
C LEU A 584 -10.94 8.95 -7.84
N ASP A 585 -9.84 8.40 -8.31
CA ASP A 585 -8.66 9.14 -8.75
C ASP A 585 -8.70 9.29 -10.29
N LEU A 586 -8.60 10.54 -10.75
CA LEU A 586 -8.46 10.95 -12.15
C LEU A 586 -7.26 11.91 -12.29
N SER A 587 -6.21 11.71 -11.49
CA SER A 587 -4.98 12.49 -11.62
C SER A 587 -4.29 12.22 -12.97
N GLY A 588 -3.79 13.28 -13.61
CA GLY A 588 -3.16 13.20 -14.95
C GLY A 588 -4.13 12.85 -16.09
N PHE A 589 -5.45 12.93 -15.89
CA PHE A 589 -6.44 12.53 -16.88
C PHE A 589 -6.63 13.60 -17.98
N GLU A 590 -5.81 13.53 -19.04
CA GLU A 590 -5.82 14.47 -20.17
C GLU A 590 -7.09 14.42 -21.05
N GLY A 591 -7.94 13.41 -20.85
CA GLY A 591 -9.04 13.06 -21.76
C GLY A 591 -10.44 13.55 -21.34
N SER A 592 -11.15 14.12 -22.31
CA SER A 592 -12.62 14.29 -22.33
C SER A 592 -13.26 15.34 -21.42
N ASP A 593 -14.46 15.75 -21.83
CA ASP A 593 -15.28 16.79 -21.22
C ASP A 593 -15.93 16.33 -19.88
N PHE A 594 -15.63 17.08 -18.81
CA PHE A 594 -16.20 16.88 -17.48
C PHE A 594 -17.71 17.23 -17.37
N SER A 595 -18.37 17.67 -18.44
CA SER A 595 -19.85 17.83 -18.48
C SER A 595 -20.61 16.54 -18.11
N SER A 596 -20.02 15.37 -18.37
CA SER A 596 -20.65 14.08 -18.05
C SER A 596 -20.81 13.94 -16.53
N SER A 597 -22.07 13.82 -16.07
CA SER A 597 -22.41 14.08 -14.67
C SER A 597 -22.01 12.94 -13.72
N LEU A 598 -20.77 13.00 -13.21
CA LEU A 598 -20.27 12.15 -12.13
C LEU A 598 -21.02 12.34 -10.81
N GLY A 599 -21.78 13.43 -10.62
CA GLY A 599 -22.72 13.62 -9.51
C GLY A 599 -23.86 12.59 -9.41
N LYS A 600 -23.85 11.53 -10.23
CA LYS A 600 -24.64 10.31 -10.07
C LYS A 600 -23.93 9.25 -9.18
N LEU A 601 -22.66 9.46 -8.82
CA LEU A 601 -21.88 8.63 -7.90
C LEU A 601 -22.08 9.11 -6.46
N LYS A 602 -23.25 8.79 -5.90
CA LYS A 602 -23.71 9.27 -4.58
C LYS A 602 -22.69 9.04 -3.45
N HIS A 603 -22.01 7.90 -3.51
CA HIS A 603 -21.15 7.38 -2.45
C HIS A 603 -19.74 8.00 -2.44
N LEU A 604 -19.43 8.91 -3.37
CA LEU A 604 -18.07 9.39 -3.56
C LEU A 604 -17.62 10.30 -2.40
N ARG A 605 -16.54 9.87 -1.73
CA ARG A 605 -15.91 10.54 -0.58
C ARG A 605 -14.53 11.12 -0.90
N TYR A 606 -13.85 10.58 -1.91
CA TYR A 606 -12.56 11.05 -2.40
C TYR A 606 -12.62 11.26 -3.91
N LEU A 607 -12.22 12.45 -4.36
CA LEU A 607 -12.07 12.79 -5.77
C LEU A 607 -10.73 13.50 -6.00
N ASP A 608 -9.87 12.90 -6.82
CA ASP A 608 -8.65 13.56 -7.31
C ASP A 608 -8.82 13.93 -8.79
N LEU A 609 -8.55 15.20 -9.12
CA LEU A 609 -8.53 15.76 -10.47
C LEU A 609 -7.18 16.46 -10.76
N SER A 610 -6.14 16.19 -9.97
CA SER A 610 -4.85 16.87 -10.05
C SER A 610 -4.16 16.64 -11.40
N TYR A 611 -3.33 17.58 -11.84
CA TYR A 611 -2.68 17.57 -13.16
C TYR A 611 -3.64 17.53 -14.37
N THR A 612 -4.95 17.76 -14.18
CA THR A 612 -5.91 17.85 -15.31
C THR A 612 -6.02 19.27 -15.86
N SER A 613 -6.37 19.38 -17.15
CA SER A 613 -6.60 20.68 -17.83
C SER A 613 -8.01 21.26 -17.58
N ILE A 614 -8.55 21.06 -16.38
CA ILE A 614 -9.91 21.49 -16.02
C ILE A 614 -9.99 23.01 -15.83
N LYS A 615 -10.93 23.66 -16.54
CA LYS A 615 -11.09 25.13 -16.55
C LYS A 615 -12.03 25.67 -15.47
N SER A 616 -13.04 24.89 -15.13
CA SER A 616 -14.01 25.16 -14.07
C SER A 616 -14.56 23.83 -13.56
N LEU A 617 -14.84 23.73 -12.26
CA LEU A 617 -15.50 22.55 -11.71
C LEU A 617 -16.97 22.51 -12.17
N PRO A 618 -17.49 21.39 -12.69
CA PRO A 618 -18.90 21.29 -13.07
C PRO A 618 -19.86 21.42 -11.88
N LYS A 619 -21.06 21.99 -12.11
CA LYS A 619 -22.17 22.06 -11.14
C LYS A 619 -22.72 20.70 -10.65
N TRP A 620 -22.10 19.57 -11.03
CA TRP A 620 -22.41 18.27 -10.43
C TRP A 620 -21.51 17.93 -9.22
N VAL A 621 -20.34 18.58 -9.08
CA VAL A 621 -19.42 18.34 -7.95
C VAL A 621 -20.11 18.65 -6.63
N THR A 622 -20.85 19.75 -6.57
CA THR A 622 -21.61 20.23 -5.41
C THR A 622 -22.82 19.37 -5.02
N ARG A 623 -23.05 18.25 -5.74
CA ARG A 623 -24.06 17.23 -5.42
C ARG A 623 -23.45 15.95 -4.84
N LEU A 624 -22.13 15.93 -4.63
CA LEU A 624 -21.42 14.86 -3.93
C LEU A 624 -21.43 15.15 -2.42
N TYR A 625 -22.61 15.04 -1.79
CA TYR A 625 -22.79 15.45 -0.39
C TYR A 625 -21.94 14.67 0.63
N HIS A 626 -21.42 13.50 0.24
CA HIS A 626 -20.50 12.67 1.02
C HIS A 626 -19.01 12.97 0.77
N LEU A 627 -18.67 13.93 -0.10
CA LEU A 627 -17.27 14.23 -0.45
C LEU A 627 -16.52 14.77 0.77
N GLN A 628 -15.45 14.07 1.17
CA GLN A 628 -14.56 14.40 2.29
C GLN A 628 -13.24 15.03 1.82
N THR A 629 -12.72 14.57 0.68
CA THR A 629 -11.44 15.01 0.10
C THR A 629 -11.61 15.36 -1.37
N LEU A 630 -11.16 16.56 -1.76
CA LEU A 630 -11.05 17.01 -3.15
C LEU A 630 -9.63 17.51 -3.44
N LYS A 631 -8.98 16.94 -4.46
CA LYS A 631 -7.63 17.34 -4.91
C LYS A 631 -7.66 17.96 -6.31
N LEU A 632 -7.06 19.15 -6.42
CA LEU A 632 -7.01 20.02 -7.61
C LEU A 632 -5.57 20.53 -7.84
N ILE A 633 -4.58 19.73 -7.47
CA ILE A 633 -3.16 20.11 -7.47
C ILE A 633 -2.67 20.23 -8.91
N TYR A 634 -1.85 21.22 -9.23
CA TYR A 634 -1.37 21.54 -10.58
C TYR A 634 -2.45 21.73 -11.67
N CYS A 635 -3.70 22.04 -11.31
CA CYS A 635 -4.79 22.36 -12.26
C CYS A 635 -4.66 23.79 -12.84
N ARG A 636 -3.59 24.05 -13.62
CA ARG A 636 -3.15 25.39 -14.08
C ARG A 636 -4.19 26.21 -14.87
N GLU A 637 -5.15 25.55 -15.51
CA GLU A 637 -6.20 26.23 -16.28
C GLU A 637 -7.47 26.55 -15.46
N LEU A 638 -7.53 26.17 -14.18
CA LEU A 638 -8.69 26.37 -13.32
C LEU A 638 -8.86 27.86 -12.95
N VAL A 639 -10.08 28.38 -13.14
CA VAL A 639 -10.39 29.82 -13.02
C VAL A 639 -11.28 30.16 -11.81
N GLU A 640 -12.18 29.25 -11.44
CA GLU A 640 -13.23 29.45 -10.45
C GLU A 640 -13.76 28.14 -9.86
N LEU A 641 -14.28 28.20 -8.63
CA LEU A 641 -15.06 27.14 -7.99
C LEU A 641 -16.56 27.46 -8.12
N PRO A 642 -17.48 26.47 -8.08
CA PRO A 642 -18.90 26.71 -8.27
C PRO A 642 -19.52 27.43 -7.07
N GLU A 643 -20.47 28.34 -7.29
CA GLU A 643 -21.17 29.08 -6.22
C GLU A 643 -21.81 28.15 -5.17
N ASP A 644 -22.32 27.01 -5.61
CA ASP A 644 -22.97 25.97 -4.79
C ASP A 644 -22.00 25.17 -3.88
N PHE A 645 -20.70 25.50 -3.79
CA PHE A 645 -19.69 24.71 -3.05
C PHE A 645 -20.00 24.53 -1.56
N ILE A 646 -20.78 25.46 -0.97
CA ILE A 646 -21.34 25.37 0.38
C ILE A 646 -22.12 24.07 0.68
N ASN A 647 -22.64 23.40 -0.36
CA ASN A 647 -23.41 22.16 -0.20
C ASN A 647 -22.56 20.94 0.18
N LEU A 648 -21.22 21.03 0.09
CA LEU A 648 -20.29 19.96 0.46
C LEU A 648 -20.08 19.87 1.99
N LYS A 649 -21.17 19.69 2.75
CA LYS A 649 -21.22 19.69 4.23
C LYS A 649 -20.37 18.60 4.93
N LYS A 650 -19.80 17.64 4.19
CA LYS A 650 -18.89 16.61 4.72
C LYS A 650 -17.42 16.83 4.30
N LEU A 651 -17.11 17.89 3.54
CA LEU A 651 -15.75 18.16 3.04
C LEU A 651 -14.84 18.60 4.19
N ARG A 652 -13.68 17.95 4.28
CA ARG A 652 -12.64 18.18 5.30
C ARG A 652 -11.33 18.69 4.70
N HIS A 653 -10.97 18.16 3.53
CA HIS A 653 -9.73 18.47 2.83
C HIS A 653 -9.98 19.05 1.43
N LEU A 654 -9.34 20.17 1.13
CA LEU A 654 -9.24 20.73 -0.22
C LEU A 654 -7.77 21.07 -0.52
N PHE A 655 -7.23 20.49 -1.59
CA PHE A 655 -5.87 20.78 -2.07
C PHE A 655 -5.96 21.49 -3.41
N ILE A 656 -5.24 22.60 -3.54
CA ILE A 656 -5.40 23.53 -4.67
C ILE A 656 -4.12 24.37 -4.86
N ASP A 657 -3.81 24.75 -6.09
CA ASP A 657 -2.60 25.52 -6.38
C ASP A 657 -2.88 27.01 -6.53
N ASP A 658 -1.95 27.83 -6.03
CA ASP A 658 -1.94 29.29 -6.24
C ASP A 658 -1.66 29.65 -7.72
N GLY A 659 -1.01 28.74 -8.47
CA GLY A 659 -0.69 28.89 -9.90
C GLY A 659 -1.87 28.76 -10.88
N GLY A 660 -3.12 28.72 -10.40
CA GLY A 660 -4.33 28.74 -11.24
C GLY A 660 -4.66 30.14 -11.77
N LYS A 661 -5.46 30.24 -12.84
CA LYS A 661 -5.88 31.51 -13.46
C LYS A 661 -7.07 32.13 -12.73
N TRP A 662 -6.97 32.20 -11.41
CA TRP A 662 -8.03 32.58 -10.47
C TRP A 662 -8.58 33.99 -10.74
N LYS A 663 -9.78 34.09 -11.32
CA LYS A 663 -10.43 35.39 -11.59
C LYS A 663 -11.19 35.94 -10.40
N LYS A 664 -11.82 35.05 -9.61
CA LYS A 664 -12.51 35.38 -8.35
C LYS A 664 -12.48 34.17 -7.41
N MET A 665 -11.97 34.36 -6.21
CA MET A 665 -12.48 33.62 -5.05
C MET A 665 -13.68 34.39 -4.49
N HIS A 666 -14.76 33.69 -4.11
CA HIS A 666 -15.93 34.36 -3.55
C HIS A 666 -15.60 34.98 -2.18
N LYS A 667 -16.03 36.23 -1.95
CA LYS A 667 -15.84 36.97 -0.68
C LYS A 667 -16.55 36.34 0.53
N GLN A 668 -17.30 35.26 0.30
CA GLN A 668 -17.97 34.46 1.31
C GLN A 668 -17.55 33.00 1.11
N TRP A 669 -16.34 32.65 1.57
CA TRP A 669 -16.09 31.26 1.92
C TRP A 669 -16.99 30.94 3.12
N PRO A 670 -17.86 29.93 3.06
CA PRO A 670 -18.74 29.64 4.18
C PRO A 670 -17.94 29.14 5.39
N ASN A 671 -18.44 29.35 6.60
CA ASN A 671 -18.04 28.55 7.76
C ASN A 671 -18.58 27.12 7.58
N LEU A 672 -17.93 26.35 6.70
CA LEU A 672 -18.09 24.90 6.60
C LEU A 672 -17.54 24.29 7.90
N MET A 673 -18.43 23.98 8.84
CA MET A 673 -18.07 23.48 10.17
C MET A 673 -17.20 22.20 10.12
N SER A 674 -17.24 21.45 9.01
CA SER A 674 -16.46 20.24 8.74
C SER A 674 -15.04 20.49 8.20
N PHE A 675 -14.73 21.72 7.76
CA PHE A 675 -13.55 22.01 6.94
C PHE A 675 -12.32 22.21 7.84
N LYS A 676 -11.31 21.33 7.69
CA LYS A 676 -10.12 21.29 8.57
C LYS A 676 -8.84 21.69 7.83
N HIS A 677 -8.68 21.27 6.58
CA HIS A 677 -7.43 21.41 5.84
C HIS A 677 -7.65 22.03 4.46
N CYS A 678 -7.07 23.21 4.25
CA CYS A 678 -6.90 23.84 2.95
C CYS A 678 -5.40 24.09 2.74
N ARG A 679 -4.77 23.39 1.79
CA ARG A 679 -3.34 23.58 1.50
C ARG A 679 -3.19 24.19 0.11
N CYS A 680 -2.77 25.46 0.08
CA CYS A 680 -2.33 26.14 -1.14
C CYS A 680 -0.84 25.91 -1.35
N LEU A 681 -0.45 25.39 -2.52
CA LEU A 681 0.96 25.25 -2.90
C LEU A 681 1.36 26.39 -3.84
N GLY A 682 2.33 27.23 -3.43
CA GLY A 682 2.82 28.36 -4.22
C GLY A 682 3.65 29.39 -3.44
N HIS A 683 4.52 30.13 -4.14
CA HIS A 683 5.36 31.21 -3.59
C HIS A 683 4.73 32.60 -3.84
N ALA A 684 3.69 33.01 -3.10
CA ALA A 684 3.20 34.40 -3.15
C ALA A 684 2.62 34.92 -1.82
N LYS A 685 3.01 36.13 -1.44
CA LYS A 685 2.48 36.85 -0.27
C LYS A 685 1.11 37.50 -0.57
N ARG A 686 0.01 36.75 -0.81
CA ARG A 686 -1.34 37.38 -0.90
C ARG A 686 -2.62 36.52 -0.74
N MET A 687 -2.67 35.59 0.21
CA MET A 687 -3.96 35.02 0.66
C MET A 687 -4.13 35.09 2.19
N GLU A 688 -4.87 36.10 2.70
CA GLU A 688 -5.36 36.12 4.10
C GLU A 688 -6.56 35.17 4.25
N PHE A 689 -6.30 33.88 4.46
CA PHE A 689 -7.32 32.97 5.00
C PHE A 689 -7.49 33.19 6.50
N ARG A 690 -8.37 34.11 6.89
CA ARG A 690 -8.77 34.29 8.30
C ARG A 690 -9.71 33.19 8.79
N CYS A 691 -9.23 31.95 8.84
CA CYS A 691 -9.87 30.90 9.63
C CYS A 691 -9.64 31.17 11.12
N TRP A 692 -10.53 31.95 11.72
CA TRP A 692 -10.80 31.88 13.15
C TRP A 692 -11.65 30.61 13.38
N LYS A 693 -11.48 29.84 14.46
CA LYS A 693 -10.96 30.22 15.78
C LYS A 693 -10.24 29.05 16.46
N THR A 694 -9.57 29.39 17.57
CA THR A 694 -9.15 28.52 18.70
C THR A 694 -10.07 27.34 18.97
#